data_AF-A0A961W9G7-F1
#
_entry.id   AF-A0A961W9G7-F1
#
_cell.length_a   1.000
_cell.length_b   1.000
_cell.length_c   1.000
_cell.angle_alpha   90.00
_cell.angle_beta   90.00
_cell.angle_gamma   90.00
#
_symmetry.space_group_name_H-M   'P 1'
#
loop_
_entity.id
_entity.type
_entity.pdbx_description
1 polymer ?
#
loop_
_entity_poly.entity_id
_entity_poly.type
_entity_poly.pdbx_seq_one_letter_code
_entity_poly.pdbx_strand_id
1 'polypeptide(L)'
;IRSVVVIPGSGEFAYATTPVTRGTALGERVPENVHSFAGTTDWAASIDQLVQDLPNIENVSLVTSWFGTDLRAGHCVLRPGVESATKQTRPLTWHVAGETRATAHVVSATDGRANYGGTPSDESVREAIADLNDRGIAVTLTPFILMDLPPGNGLPDPYGQAVEQPAFPWRGRITVDPAPGLAGSADRTAAAEAQIAAFLGTASPSDFSISGDEVIYAGPSEWSYRRFILHHAFLALAAGGVDAFVIGSEMRGLTHARGADDGFPFVAGLLQLASDVKAILGPTTKVTYAADWSEYFGYQPADGSGDVYFHLDPLWASPDIDAVGIDMYWPLADWRDDETHADRAIARSVYDLDYLKSNLVGGEGYDWYYPSQAARAAQDRQPIADGLGKPWVFRPKDMAAWWSNLHIERRAGVEQPSPTDWLPQSKPIWFMETGCPAVDKGANQPNVFYDPKSAESALPYFAQARRDDLVQHNYLRAVLEGFDPAHPSRVEGLNPTSAVYSGPMLDPARIYVYAWDARPYPAFPAMTDVWGDAANWTYGHWLNGRLAASPLADVVDTLMADFGSETWDASSLDGLVPGYAIDRIMSAREALQPLEQAYFIDTVEAGGELVFTQRGNATASVVIAPGDAVEQRPGAALITRTRGQETELPGAIKVRYVDRAGDYRQLAAESRQLVGASARVGEVALPIMLAATEAQAIAETWLHESWIARERVRLSLPPSRMELSPGDVITIGGDAPDCQYRITEIGHAGALDIEARAIDPSIYARGKASPRQEAPPDQPITGQPEVLFLDLPLLRGDDPDDRAYIAAIQSPWPGRMAIYRSPSEDGFRLAATTAGPSLVGELTEPLQPGVAWRLDMANHITVRLAGEGLRSISEQALLDGANLAAVRSASGDWELVQFALAELVGERTFRLSRLLRAQAGTDVAAASGSPTGAPFVLLDNGAAAIDLPPVQTGLPANWRIGPARLDIGHPSFTAASHAFERTGRRPLSPCHVRGSRVSGDLDITWIRRTRRGGDSWEALDVPLSETSETYEVDIHDGDTVLRTLAAAEPRVVYGTAMQAVDFGLIPAEISVAVYQLSAEFGRGTARRAVL
;
A
#
# COMPACT_ATOMS: atom_id res chain seq x y z
N ILE A 1 -6.04 -15.47 16.36
CA ILE A 1 -6.17 -15.53 14.88
C ILE A 1 -5.04 -16.41 14.36
N ARG A 2 -5.33 -17.37 13.47
CA ARG A 2 -4.34 -18.25 12.84
C ARG A 2 -4.15 -17.97 11.34
N SER A 3 -5.09 -17.27 10.71
CA SER A 3 -5.02 -16.96 9.29
C SER A 3 -5.61 -15.58 8.98
N VAL A 4 -5.02 -14.88 8.00
CA VAL A 4 -5.47 -13.56 7.56
C VAL A 4 -5.44 -13.43 6.05
N VAL A 5 -6.24 -12.52 5.52
CA VAL A 5 -6.19 -12.08 4.13
C VAL A 5 -5.24 -10.89 4.03
N VAL A 6 -4.22 -11.00 3.18
CA VAL A 6 -3.26 -9.92 2.90
C VAL A 6 -3.68 -9.17 1.66
N ILE A 7 -3.96 -7.89 1.84
CA ILE A 7 -4.36 -6.90 0.83
C ILE A 7 -3.24 -5.84 0.70
N PRO A 8 -3.30 -4.84 -0.21
CA PRO A 8 -4.42 -4.38 -1.04
C PRO A 8 -4.79 -5.26 -2.25
N GLY A 9 -3.97 -6.24 -2.62
CA GLY A 9 -4.11 -6.95 -3.90
C GLY A 9 -3.77 -6.13 -5.15
N SER A 10 -3.56 -4.83 -4.98
CA SER A 10 -3.23 -3.86 -6.03
C SER A 10 -2.17 -2.87 -5.54
N GLY A 11 -1.25 -2.51 -6.41
CA GLY A 11 -0.04 -1.72 -6.18
C GLY A 11 1.12 -2.43 -6.87
N GLU A 12 1.70 -1.79 -7.89
CA GLU A 12 2.67 -2.41 -8.82
C GLU A 12 3.82 -3.15 -8.10
N PHE A 13 4.29 -2.61 -6.98
CA PHE A 13 5.39 -3.15 -6.16
C PHE A 13 5.02 -3.28 -4.67
N ALA A 14 3.72 -3.31 -4.34
CA ALA A 14 3.25 -3.33 -2.94
C ALA A 14 3.75 -4.55 -2.14
N TYR A 15 4.05 -5.65 -2.84
CA TYR A 15 4.51 -6.92 -2.25
C TYR A 15 6.03 -7.13 -2.37
N ALA A 16 6.76 -6.17 -2.96
CA ALA A 16 8.19 -6.33 -3.15
C ALA A 16 8.94 -6.21 -1.81
N THR A 17 9.81 -7.18 -1.55
CA THR A 17 10.86 -7.13 -0.52
C THR A 17 12.07 -6.31 -0.96
N THR A 18 12.23 -6.10 -2.28
CA THR A 18 13.23 -5.20 -2.85
C THR A 18 12.74 -3.75 -2.82
N PRO A 19 13.54 -2.78 -2.30
CA PRO A 19 13.22 -1.36 -2.38
C PRO A 19 13.15 -0.87 -3.83
N VAL A 20 12.00 -0.34 -4.22
CA VAL A 20 11.75 0.21 -5.56
C VAL A 20 11.61 1.73 -5.46
N THR A 21 12.25 2.42 -6.40
CA THR A 21 12.08 3.87 -6.57
C THR A 21 11.66 4.18 -8.00
N ARG A 22 10.84 5.22 -8.16
CA ARG A 22 10.56 5.85 -9.46
C ARG A 22 11.31 7.15 -9.63
N GLY A 23 11.58 7.51 -10.88
CA GLY A 23 12.12 8.81 -11.23
C GLY A 23 12.87 8.79 -12.56
N THR A 24 13.53 9.90 -12.89
CA THR A 24 14.17 10.08 -14.19
C THR A 24 15.69 9.92 -14.12
N ALA A 25 16.36 9.93 -15.28
CA ALA A 25 17.82 10.02 -15.37
C ALA A 25 18.40 11.31 -14.75
N LEU A 26 17.56 12.27 -14.33
CA LEU A 26 17.96 13.51 -13.67
C LEU A 26 18.04 13.40 -12.14
N GLY A 27 18.27 12.20 -11.60
CA GLY A 27 18.50 11.97 -10.17
C GLY A 27 17.27 12.06 -9.27
N GLU A 28 16.06 12.30 -9.81
CA GLU A 28 14.83 12.18 -9.03
C GLU A 28 14.63 10.73 -8.56
N ARG A 29 14.41 10.52 -7.26
CA ARG A 29 14.16 9.21 -6.66
C ARG A 29 13.03 9.34 -5.64
N VAL A 30 11.84 8.91 -6.05
CA VAL A 30 10.66 8.82 -5.19
C VAL A 30 10.45 7.35 -4.83
N PRO A 31 10.35 6.97 -3.54
CA PRO A 31 10.04 5.59 -3.16
C PRO A 31 8.69 5.15 -3.72
N GLU A 32 8.61 3.90 -4.16
CA GLU A 32 7.34 3.25 -4.54
C GLU A 32 6.83 2.31 -3.44
N ASN A 33 7.72 1.77 -2.60
CA ASN A 33 7.36 0.80 -1.56
C ASN A 33 8.21 0.95 -0.28
N VAL A 34 8.70 2.16 0.03
CA VAL A 34 9.44 2.44 1.28
C VAL A 34 8.93 3.73 1.88
N HIS A 35 7.95 3.61 2.76
CA HIS A 35 7.26 4.76 3.36
C HIS A 35 7.35 4.78 4.89
N SER A 36 7.77 3.68 5.52
CA SER A 36 7.95 3.61 6.97
C SER A 36 9.26 4.27 7.43
N PHE A 37 9.28 4.81 8.65
CA PHE A 37 10.49 5.38 9.26
C PHE A 37 11.61 4.34 9.47
N ALA A 38 11.26 3.04 9.51
CA ALA A 38 12.22 1.95 9.64
C ALA A 38 13.19 1.85 8.45
N GLY A 39 12.83 2.44 7.29
CA GLY A 39 13.68 2.42 6.09
C GLY A 39 13.71 1.07 5.37
N THR A 40 12.87 0.11 5.77
CA THR A 40 12.62 -1.17 5.09
C THR A 40 11.43 -1.07 4.16
N THR A 41 11.24 -2.04 3.26
CA THR A 41 10.07 -2.04 2.38
C THR A 41 8.77 -2.11 3.17
N ASP A 42 7.71 -1.55 2.59
CA ASP A 42 6.37 -1.54 3.15
C ASP A 42 5.92 -2.96 3.50
N TRP A 43 6.16 -3.92 2.58
CA TRP A 43 5.93 -5.35 2.81
C TRP A 43 6.65 -5.85 4.06
N ALA A 44 7.98 -5.69 4.14
CA ALA A 44 8.77 -6.20 5.25
C ALA A 44 8.30 -5.60 6.58
N ALA A 45 8.10 -4.29 6.63
CA ALA A 45 7.62 -3.60 7.82
C ALA A 45 6.21 -4.09 8.24
N SER A 46 5.30 -4.29 7.30
CA SER A 46 3.94 -4.75 7.62
C SER A 46 3.88 -6.22 8.03
N ILE A 47 4.65 -7.11 7.38
CA ILE A 47 4.67 -8.54 7.75
C ILE A 47 5.43 -8.76 9.07
N ASP A 48 6.44 -7.96 9.39
CA ASP A 48 7.04 -7.95 10.72
C ASP A 48 6.00 -7.58 11.80
N GLN A 49 5.18 -6.56 11.54
CA GLN A 49 4.05 -6.20 12.42
C GLN A 49 3.02 -7.33 12.52
N LEU A 50 2.70 -8.01 11.41
CA LEU A 50 1.76 -9.14 11.40
C LEU A 50 2.20 -10.24 12.35
N VAL A 51 3.46 -10.67 12.26
CA VAL A 51 4.02 -11.74 13.11
C VAL A 51 4.11 -11.30 14.57
N GLN A 52 4.40 -10.03 14.81
CA GLN A 52 4.44 -9.47 16.16
C GLN A 52 3.05 -9.44 16.81
N ASP A 53 2.04 -8.95 16.09
CA ASP A 53 0.68 -8.78 16.61
C ASP A 53 -0.10 -10.11 16.65
N LEU A 54 0.21 -11.03 15.72
CA LEU A 54 -0.41 -12.35 15.61
C LEU A 54 0.65 -13.46 15.72
N PRO A 55 1.16 -13.76 16.93
CA PRO A 55 2.23 -14.75 17.12
C PRO A 55 1.82 -16.19 16.79
N ASN A 56 0.52 -16.46 16.63
CA ASN A 56 -0.03 -17.77 16.25
C ASN A 56 -0.44 -17.82 14.76
N ILE A 57 0.04 -16.89 13.93
CA ILE A 57 -0.24 -16.90 12.49
C ILE A 57 0.39 -18.15 11.84
N GLU A 58 -0.40 -18.85 11.04
CA GLU A 58 -0.03 -20.08 10.35
C GLU A 58 -0.23 -19.95 8.84
N ASN A 59 -1.26 -19.23 8.37
CA ASN A 59 -1.55 -19.10 6.94
C ASN A 59 -1.88 -17.64 6.54
N VAL A 60 -1.55 -17.30 5.30
CA VAL A 60 -1.92 -16.03 4.66
C VAL A 60 -2.61 -16.30 3.34
N SER A 61 -3.75 -15.65 3.10
CA SER A 61 -4.36 -15.54 1.77
C SER A 61 -3.79 -14.31 1.07
N LEU A 62 -2.85 -14.49 0.15
CA LEU A 62 -2.21 -13.43 -0.61
C LEU A 62 -3.05 -13.08 -1.83
N VAL A 63 -3.72 -11.92 -1.79
CA VAL A 63 -4.59 -11.45 -2.86
C VAL A 63 -3.76 -10.84 -3.99
N THR A 64 -4.01 -11.19 -5.26
CA THR A 64 -3.34 -10.59 -6.43
C THR A 64 -4.34 -10.25 -7.53
N SER A 65 -4.47 -8.96 -7.85
CA SER A 65 -5.59 -8.48 -8.66
C SER A 65 -5.27 -8.17 -10.13
N TRP A 66 -6.15 -8.62 -11.03
CA TRP A 66 -6.28 -8.11 -12.41
C TRP A 66 -7.56 -7.28 -12.56
N PHE A 67 -7.66 -6.51 -13.66
CA PHE A 67 -8.76 -5.59 -13.88
C PHE A 67 -9.78 -6.12 -14.88
N GLY A 68 -11.04 -6.19 -14.45
CA GLY A 68 -12.19 -6.43 -15.31
C GLY A 68 -12.73 -5.12 -15.90
N THR A 69 -13.07 -5.14 -17.18
CA THR A 69 -13.43 -3.91 -17.92
C THR A 69 -14.91 -3.81 -18.33
N ASP A 70 -15.75 -4.79 -18.00
CA ASP A 70 -17.17 -4.82 -18.35
C ASP A 70 -17.92 -5.81 -17.43
N LEU A 71 -19.18 -5.55 -17.06
CA LEU A 71 -20.03 -6.48 -16.31
C LEU A 71 -20.68 -7.57 -17.18
N ARG A 72 -20.68 -7.43 -18.50
CA ARG A 72 -21.28 -8.39 -19.42
C ARG A 72 -20.27 -9.49 -19.71
N ALA A 73 -20.58 -10.73 -19.35
CA ALA A 73 -19.68 -11.87 -19.47
C ALA A 73 -19.07 -12.00 -20.88
N GLY A 74 -19.88 -11.84 -21.94
CA GLY A 74 -19.41 -11.93 -23.32
C GLY A 74 -18.48 -10.79 -23.79
N HIS A 75 -18.33 -9.73 -23.01
CA HIS A 75 -17.51 -8.54 -23.33
C HIS A 75 -16.41 -8.26 -22.30
N CYS A 76 -16.51 -8.82 -21.10
CA CYS A 76 -15.54 -8.62 -20.04
C CYS A 76 -14.20 -9.25 -20.42
N VAL A 77 -13.15 -8.44 -20.36
CA VAL A 77 -11.77 -8.92 -20.45
C VAL A 77 -11.05 -8.66 -19.13
N LEU A 78 -10.12 -9.53 -18.78
CA LEU A 78 -9.30 -9.45 -17.56
C LEU A 78 -7.86 -9.15 -17.93
N ARG A 79 -7.36 -7.99 -17.51
CA ARG A 79 -6.02 -7.51 -17.90
C ARG A 79 -5.20 -7.11 -16.68
N PRO A 80 -3.89 -7.40 -16.65
CA PRO A 80 -3.01 -6.75 -15.69
C PRO A 80 -2.91 -5.26 -16.01
N GLY A 81 -2.81 -4.44 -14.96
CA GLY A 81 -2.86 -2.98 -15.09
C GLY A 81 -1.69 -2.25 -14.45
N VAL A 82 -1.43 -1.03 -14.93
CA VAL A 82 -0.44 -0.09 -14.38
C VAL A 82 -1.10 1.26 -14.09
N GLU A 83 -0.56 1.99 -13.12
CA GLU A 83 -1.05 3.33 -12.73
C GLU A 83 -0.68 4.39 -13.77
N SER A 84 0.39 4.16 -14.52
CA SER A 84 0.88 5.05 -15.57
C SER A 84 1.70 4.29 -16.59
N ALA A 85 1.52 4.62 -17.88
CA ALA A 85 2.25 4.04 -19.00
C ALA A 85 3.72 4.54 -19.10
N THR A 86 4.10 5.60 -18.39
CA THR A 86 5.41 6.28 -18.57
C THR A 86 6.30 6.29 -17.34
N LYS A 87 5.85 5.71 -16.22
CA LYS A 87 6.63 5.59 -14.98
C LYS A 87 7.90 4.74 -15.22
N GLN A 88 9.06 5.23 -14.79
CA GLN A 88 10.32 4.48 -14.81
C GLN A 88 10.70 4.08 -13.39
N THR A 89 10.96 2.80 -13.16
CA THR A 89 11.27 2.23 -11.84
C THR A 89 12.60 1.49 -11.82
N ARG A 90 13.23 1.43 -10.64
CA ARG A 90 14.50 0.73 -10.39
C ARG A 90 14.53 0.14 -8.96
N PRO A 91 15.23 -0.99 -8.74
CA PRO A 91 15.87 -1.83 -9.76
C PRO A 91 14.85 -2.69 -10.53
N LEU A 92 13.66 -2.90 -9.95
CA LEU A 92 12.60 -3.68 -10.57
C LEU A 92 11.89 -2.88 -11.67
N THR A 93 11.63 -3.56 -12.78
CA THR A 93 10.76 -3.09 -13.86
C THR A 93 9.48 -3.89 -13.82
N TRP A 94 8.34 -3.21 -13.92
CA TRP A 94 7.04 -3.88 -13.88
C TRP A 94 6.83 -4.73 -15.13
N HIS A 95 6.42 -5.98 -14.92
CA HIS A 95 5.97 -6.92 -15.94
C HIS A 95 5.02 -7.95 -15.31
N VAL A 96 3.97 -8.32 -16.04
CA VAL A 96 2.98 -9.34 -15.64
C VAL A 96 2.46 -10.04 -16.89
N ALA A 97 2.49 -11.38 -16.92
CA ALA A 97 1.85 -12.18 -17.98
C ALA A 97 2.24 -11.80 -19.42
N GLY A 98 3.50 -11.43 -19.62
CA GLY A 98 4.03 -10.97 -20.91
C GLY A 98 3.84 -9.48 -21.18
N GLU A 99 3.06 -8.77 -20.36
CA GLU A 99 2.80 -7.35 -20.52
C GLU A 99 3.91 -6.50 -19.90
N THR A 100 4.33 -5.49 -20.66
CA THR A 100 5.18 -4.41 -20.15
C THR A 100 4.30 -3.22 -19.79
N ARG A 101 4.85 -2.27 -19.03
CA ARG A 101 4.15 -1.01 -18.74
C ARG A 101 3.60 -0.29 -19.99
N ALA A 102 4.28 -0.43 -21.14
CA ALA A 102 3.87 0.22 -22.38
C ALA A 102 2.64 -0.44 -23.06
N THR A 103 2.34 -1.70 -22.72
CA THR A 103 1.29 -2.50 -23.36
C THR A 103 0.13 -2.85 -22.42
N ALA A 104 0.37 -2.76 -21.10
CA ALA A 104 -0.59 -3.03 -20.04
C ALA A 104 -1.82 -2.11 -20.06
N HIS A 105 -2.88 -2.53 -19.39
CA HIS A 105 -4.05 -1.69 -19.14
C HIS A 105 -3.65 -0.52 -18.24
N VAL A 106 -3.98 0.72 -18.61
CA VAL A 106 -3.77 1.87 -17.71
C VAL A 106 -5.03 2.02 -16.87
N VAL A 107 -4.89 1.84 -15.57
CA VAL A 107 -6.00 1.95 -14.61
C VAL A 107 -6.63 3.34 -14.70
N SER A 108 -7.96 3.42 -14.61
CA SER A 108 -8.67 4.70 -14.63
C SER A 108 -8.18 5.65 -13.53
N ALA A 109 -8.28 6.96 -13.76
CA ALA A 109 -7.78 7.98 -12.84
C ALA A 109 -8.79 9.12 -12.65
N THR A 110 -8.79 9.69 -11.45
CA THR A 110 -9.54 10.90 -11.09
C THR A 110 -8.56 11.95 -10.57
N ASP A 111 -8.63 13.17 -11.10
CA ASP A 111 -7.72 14.28 -10.78
C ASP A 111 -6.21 13.91 -10.88
N GLY A 112 -5.88 13.07 -11.86
CA GLY A 112 -4.50 12.60 -12.11
C GLY A 112 -4.00 11.53 -11.13
N ARG A 113 -4.84 11.04 -10.21
CA ARG A 113 -4.54 9.93 -9.31
C ARG A 113 -5.25 8.66 -9.78
N ALA A 114 -4.54 7.54 -9.83
CA ALA A 114 -5.13 6.26 -10.21
C ALA A 114 -6.22 5.86 -9.20
N ASN A 115 -7.34 5.33 -9.70
CA ASN A 115 -8.47 4.91 -8.87
C ASN A 115 -8.19 3.57 -8.16
N TYR A 116 -7.34 2.71 -8.73
CA TYR A 116 -6.74 1.57 -8.04
C TYR A 116 -5.21 1.62 -8.17
N GLY A 117 -4.50 0.91 -7.29
CA GLY A 117 -3.11 0.57 -7.56
C GLY A 117 -3.00 -0.34 -8.78
N GLY A 118 -1.83 -0.43 -9.43
CA GLY A 118 -1.62 -1.37 -10.55
C GLY A 118 -1.66 -2.85 -10.12
N THR A 119 -1.64 -3.80 -11.04
CA THR A 119 -1.44 -5.21 -10.69
C THR A 119 -0.06 -5.41 -10.07
N PRO A 120 0.10 -6.12 -8.93
CA PRO A 120 1.43 -6.46 -8.42
C PRO A 120 2.25 -7.18 -9.49
N SER A 121 3.51 -6.77 -9.70
CA SER A 121 4.40 -7.43 -10.67
C SER A 121 4.59 -8.92 -10.35
N ASP A 122 4.82 -9.76 -11.37
CA ASP A 122 5.07 -11.19 -11.15
C ASP A 122 6.24 -11.39 -10.16
N GLU A 123 7.30 -10.58 -10.28
CA GLU A 123 8.45 -10.62 -9.38
C GLU A 123 8.10 -10.28 -7.92
N SER A 124 7.30 -9.24 -7.68
CA SER A 124 6.92 -8.87 -6.31
C SER A 124 6.03 -9.92 -5.64
N VAL A 125 5.20 -10.63 -6.40
CA VAL A 125 4.43 -11.77 -5.88
C VAL A 125 5.34 -12.93 -5.51
N ARG A 126 6.35 -13.25 -6.33
CA ARG A 126 7.34 -14.29 -6.02
C ARG A 126 8.17 -13.95 -4.77
N GLU A 127 8.64 -12.71 -4.67
CA GLU A 127 9.36 -12.22 -3.49
C GLU A 127 8.52 -12.38 -2.21
N ALA A 128 7.23 -12.01 -2.25
CA ALA A 128 6.32 -12.16 -1.12
C ALA A 128 6.06 -13.63 -0.73
N ILE A 129 5.86 -14.52 -1.71
CA ILE A 129 5.69 -15.96 -1.45
C ILE A 129 6.95 -16.53 -0.78
N ALA A 130 8.13 -16.16 -1.28
CA ALA A 130 9.41 -16.60 -0.71
C ALA A 130 9.59 -16.10 0.74
N ASP A 131 9.33 -14.82 1.01
CA ASP A 131 9.44 -14.24 2.37
C ASP A 131 8.45 -14.90 3.36
N LEU A 132 7.21 -15.16 2.96
CA LEU A 132 6.24 -15.86 3.81
C LEU A 132 6.68 -17.30 4.12
N ASN A 133 7.19 -18.02 3.12
CA ASN A 133 7.72 -19.37 3.30
C ASN A 133 8.94 -19.38 4.22
N ASP A 134 9.86 -18.41 4.09
CA ASP A 134 11.04 -18.27 4.95
C ASP A 134 10.66 -17.97 6.41
N ARG A 135 9.53 -17.30 6.63
CA ARG A 135 8.92 -17.06 7.95
C ARG A 135 8.13 -18.26 8.49
N GLY A 136 7.96 -19.32 7.70
CA GLY A 136 7.19 -20.51 8.07
C GLY A 136 5.67 -20.31 7.99
N ILE A 137 5.19 -19.31 7.24
CA ILE A 137 3.78 -19.01 7.05
C ILE A 137 3.30 -19.65 5.74
N ALA A 138 2.28 -20.48 5.79
CA ALA A 138 1.73 -21.14 4.63
C ALA A 138 0.98 -20.14 3.72
N VAL A 139 1.27 -20.17 2.42
CA VAL A 139 0.65 -19.25 1.46
C VAL A 139 -0.55 -19.89 0.76
N THR A 140 -1.66 -19.16 0.77
CA THR A 140 -2.81 -19.37 -0.11
C THR A 140 -2.82 -18.27 -1.16
N LEU A 141 -2.55 -18.60 -2.43
CA LEU A 141 -2.59 -17.58 -3.49
C LEU A 141 -4.01 -17.39 -4.00
N THR A 142 -4.48 -16.14 -3.99
CA THR A 142 -5.86 -15.77 -4.33
C THR A 142 -5.87 -14.75 -5.47
N PRO A 143 -5.94 -15.21 -6.74
CA PRO A 143 -6.22 -14.35 -7.88
C PRO A 143 -7.57 -13.65 -7.71
N PHE A 144 -7.58 -12.33 -7.86
CA PHE A 144 -8.74 -11.49 -7.57
C PHE A 144 -9.07 -10.55 -8.74
N ILE A 145 -10.33 -10.15 -8.87
CA ILE A 145 -10.79 -9.24 -9.94
C ILE A 145 -11.24 -7.93 -9.31
N LEU A 146 -10.63 -6.83 -9.75
CA LEU A 146 -11.10 -5.47 -9.48
C LEU A 146 -11.78 -4.92 -10.73
N MET A 147 -12.97 -4.36 -10.60
CA MET A 147 -13.68 -3.77 -11.74
C MET A 147 -13.24 -2.32 -11.94
N ASP A 148 -12.49 -2.04 -13.00
CA ASP A 148 -12.02 -0.71 -13.37
C ASP A 148 -13.01 -0.02 -14.31
N LEU A 149 -14.14 0.38 -13.73
CA LEU A 149 -15.27 1.02 -14.43
C LEU A 149 -15.52 2.40 -13.80
N PRO A 150 -14.92 3.49 -14.29
CA PRO A 150 -15.16 4.82 -13.75
C PRO A 150 -16.59 5.33 -14.09
N PRO A 151 -17.09 6.35 -13.38
CA PRO A 151 -18.31 7.05 -13.78
C PRO A 151 -18.20 7.59 -15.23
N GLY A 152 -19.30 7.59 -15.98
CA GLY A 152 -19.29 8.05 -17.38
C GLY A 152 -18.70 7.04 -18.37
N ASN A 153 -18.64 5.75 -18.01
CA ASN A 153 -18.08 4.70 -18.87
C ASN A 153 -18.92 4.43 -20.14
N GLY A 154 -20.20 4.79 -20.15
CA GLY A 154 -21.08 4.62 -21.32
C GLY A 154 -21.32 3.18 -21.76
N LEU A 155 -20.95 2.17 -20.96
CA LEU A 155 -21.18 0.76 -21.26
C LEU A 155 -22.61 0.37 -20.90
N PRO A 156 -23.32 -0.42 -21.73
CA PRO A 156 -24.66 -0.90 -21.39
C PRO A 156 -24.68 -1.69 -20.09
N ASP A 157 -25.59 -1.33 -19.19
CA ASP A 157 -25.80 -2.04 -17.92
C ASP A 157 -26.54 -3.37 -18.15
N PRO A 158 -25.93 -4.55 -17.87
CA PRO A 158 -26.62 -5.83 -18.03
C PRO A 158 -27.83 -5.99 -17.13
N TYR A 159 -27.93 -5.23 -16.03
CA TYR A 159 -29.06 -5.27 -15.11
C TYR A 159 -30.20 -4.30 -15.51
N GLY A 160 -30.02 -3.50 -16.56
CA GLY A 160 -31.03 -2.58 -17.09
C GLY A 160 -31.50 -1.51 -16.09
N GLN A 161 -30.73 -1.28 -15.02
CA GLN A 161 -31.08 -0.35 -13.93
C GLN A 161 -30.66 1.07 -14.26
N ALA A 162 -29.65 1.24 -15.11
CA ALA A 162 -29.10 2.54 -15.49
C ALA A 162 -28.79 2.62 -17.00
N VAL A 163 -28.47 3.83 -17.45
CA VAL A 163 -28.03 4.10 -18.84
C VAL A 163 -26.63 3.54 -19.09
N GLU A 164 -25.81 3.48 -18.04
CA GLU A 164 -24.45 2.96 -18.08
C GLU A 164 -24.17 2.03 -16.88
N GLN A 165 -23.11 1.24 -16.95
CA GLN A 165 -22.70 0.36 -15.85
C GLN A 165 -22.31 1.17 -14.60
N PRO A 166 -22.62 0.65 -13.39
CA PRO A 166 -22.26 1.30 -12.13
C PRO A 166 -20.74 1.51 -11.99
N ALA A 167 -20.35 2.54 -11.24
CA ALA A 167 -18.94 2.85 -11.00
C ALA A 167 -18.30 1.86 -10.03
N PHE A 168 -17.13 1.32 -10.40
CA PHE A 168 -16.32 0.38 -9.61
C PHE A 168 -17.13 -0.70 -8.89
N PRO A 169 -17.95 -1.48 -9.62
CA PRO A 169 -18.86 -2.46 -9.03
C PRO A 169 -18.10 -3.67 -8.49
N TRP A 170 -18.78 -4.42 -7.63
CA TRP A 170 -18.26 -5.69 -7.14
C TRP A 170 -18.20 -6.74 -8.26
N ARG A 171 -17.14 -7.56 -8.29
CA ARG A 171 -16.90 -8.59 -9.32
C ARG A 171 -18.03 -9.62 -9.43
N GLY A 172 -18.74 -9.90 -8.33
CA GLY A 172 -19.90 -10.78 -8.35
C GLY A 172 -21.10 -10.25 -9.14
N ARG A 173 -21.01 -9.02 -9.69
CA ARG A 173 -21.97 -8.45 -10.64
C ARG A 173 -21.71 -8.85 -12.09
N ILE A 174 -20.57 -9.46 -12.43
CA ILE A 174 -20.37 -9.93 -13.81
C ILE A 174 -21.40 -11.02 -14.12
N THR A 175 -22.14 -10.88 -15.20
CA THR A 175 -23.31 -11.73 -15.54
C THR A 175 -23.49 -11.84 -17.06
N VAL A 176 -24.34 -12.78 -17.49
CA VAL A 176 -24.84 -12.80 -18.88
C VAL A 176 -25.69 -11.57 -19.18
N ASP A 177 -25.73 -11.14 -20.44
CA ASP A 177 -26.40 -9.94 -20.92
C ASP A 177 -27.51 -10.27 -21.95
N PRO A 178 -28.76 -9.82 -21.75
CA PRO A 178 -29.28 -9.19 -20.51
C PRO A 178 -29.29 -10.15 -19.31
N ALA A 179 -29.13 -9.61 -18.10
CA ALA A 179 -29.04 -10.37 -16.84
C ALA A 179 -30.31 -11.21 -16.56
N PRO A 180 -30.20 -12.28 -15.74
CA PRO A 180 -31.35 -13.07 -15.31
C PRO A 180 -32.48 -12.20 -14.74
N GLY A 181 -33.73 -12.54 -15.09
CA GLY A 181 -34.93 -11.81 -14.63
C GLY A 181 -35.33 -10.61 -15.49
N LEU A 182 -34.52 -10.22 -16.49
CA LEU A 182 -34.87 -9.17 -17.44
C LEU A 182 -35.59 -9.70 -18.69
N ALA A 183 -36.34 -8.80 -19.34
CA ALA A 183 -36.95 -9.09 -20.62
C ALA A 183 -35.88 -9.40 -21.69
N GLY A 184 -35.97 -10.57 -22.32
CA GLY A 184 -34.99 -11.01 -23.32
C GLY A 184 -33.65 -11.48 -22.74
N SER A 185 -33.61 -11.83 -21.44
CA SER A 185 -32.41 -12.36 -20.79
C SER A 185 -31.79 -13.52 -21.57
N ALA A 186 -30.45 -13.57 -21.56
CA ALA A 186 -29.69 -14.69 -22.08
C ALA A 186 -29.77 -15.94 -21.19
N ASP A 187 -30.16 -15.78 -19.92
CA ASP A 187 -30.35 -16.87 -18.96
C ASP A 187 -31.31 -17.94 -19.51
N ARG A 188 -30.98 -19.20 -19.26
CA ARG A 188 -31.72 -20.39 -19.75
C ARG A 188 -31.66 -20.59 -21.28
N THR A 189 -30.66 -20.02 -21.95
CA THR A 189 -30.50 -20.13 -23.42
C THR A 189 -29.06 -20.49 -23.83
N ALA A 190 -28.89 -20.92 -25.08
CA ALA A 190 -27.57 -21.12 -25.68
C ALA A 190 -26.74 -19.81 -25.77
N ALA A 191 -27.37 -18.63 -25.68
CA ALA A 191 -26.64 -17.37 -25.65
C ALA A 191 -25.86 -17.19 -24.34
N ALA A 192 -26.41 -17.64 -23.20
CA ALA A 192 -25.67 -17.66 -21.93
C ALA A 192 -24.42 -18.53 -22.03
N GLU A 193 -24.54 -19.74 -22.60
CA GLU A 193 -23.39 -20.64 -22.81
C GLU A 193 -22.31 -19.99 -23.66
N ALA A 194 -22.68 -19.33 -24.76
CA ALA A 194 -21.73 -18.64 -25.64
C ALA A 194 -21.03 -17.46 -24.93
N GLN A 195 -21.76 -16.66 -24.15
CA GLN A 195 -21.18 -15.53 -23.42
C GLN A 195 -20.26 -15.99 -22.28
N ILE A 196 -20.65 -17.03 -21.54
CA ILE A 196 -19.81 -17.64 -20.51
C ILE A 196 -18.56 -18.28 -21.13
N ALA A 197 -18.68 -18.96 -22.27
CA ALA A 197 -17.53 -19.51 -22.97
C ALA A 197 -16.55 -18.42 -23.44
N ALA A 198 -17.07 -17.26 -23.90
CA ALA A 198 -16.23 -16.12 -24.26
C ALA A 198 -15.47 -15.54 -23.05
N PHE A 199 -16.12 -15.44 -21.89
CA PHE A 199 -15.47 -15.02 -20.64
C PHE A 199 -14.39 -16.01 -20.17
N LEU A 200 -14.71 -17.31 -20.18
CA LEU A 200 -13.79 -18.37 -19.80
C LEU A 200 -12.57 -18.41 -20.72
N GLY A 201 -12.77 -18.23 -22.02
CA GLY A 201 -11.74 -18.30 -23.05
C GLY A 201 -11.25 -19.73 -23.32
N THR A 202 -10.18 -19.82 -24.10
CA THR A 202 -9.65 -21.07 -24.65
C THR A 202 -8.21 -21.39 -24.22
N ALA A 203 -7.59 -20.54 -23.41
CA ALA A 203 -6.27 -20.79 -22.84
C ALA A 203 -6.20 -22.14 -22.09
N SER A 204 -5.08 -22.84 -22.26
CA SER A 204 -4.82 -24.19 -21.74
C SER A 204 -3.49 -24.25 -20.99
N PRO A 205 -3.26 -25.23 -20.11
CA PRO A 205 -1.97 -25.38 -19.44
C PRO A 205 -0.77 -25.49 -20.39
N SER A 206 -0.95 -26.07 -21.58
CA SER A 206 0.11 -26.20 -22.60
C SER A 206 0.52 -24.88 -23.25
N ASP A 207 -0.25 -23.81 -23.06
CA ASP A 207 0.06 -22.48 -23.59
C ASP A 207 1.05 -21.72 -22.70
N PHE A 208 1.36 -22.26 -21.52
CA PHE A 208 2.26 -21.67 -20.54
C PHE A 208 3.53 -22.48 -20.39
N SER A 209 4.63 -21.78 -20.13
CA SER A 209 5.91 -22.38 -19.78
C SER A 209 6.67 -21.46 -18.81
N ILE A 210 7.66 -22.02 -18.11
CA ILE A 210 8.53 -21.25 -17.21
C ILE A 210 9.94 -21.23 -17.81
N SER A 211 10.53 -20.05 -17.95
CA SER A 211 11.91 -19.86 -18.39
C SER A 211 12.70 -19.13 -17.32
N GLY A 212 13.51 -19.88 -16.56
CA GLY A 212 14.10 -19.37 -15.33
C GLY A 212 12.99 -19.08 -14.32
N ASP A 213 12.73 -17.80 -14.11
CA ASP A 213 11.78 -17.28 -13.13
C ASP A 213 10.53 -16.66 -13.79
N GLU A 214 10.51 -16.55 -15.12
CA GLU A 214 9.47 -15.87 -15.88
C GLU A 214 8.41 -16.85 -16.40
N VAL A 215 7.14 -16.49 -16.25
CA VAL A 215 6.00 -17.20 -16.85
C VAL A 215 5.77 -16.69 -18.27
N ILE A 216 5.93 -17.57 -19.26
CA ILE A 216 5.76 -17.27 -20.68
C ILE A 216 4.43 -17.83 -21.17
N TYR A 217 3.60 -16.98 -21.77
CA TYR A 217 2.36 -17.36 -22.45
C TYR A 217 2.51 -17.30 -23.98
N ALA A 218 2.16 -18.38 -24.66
CA ALA A 218 2.23 -18.52 -26.12
C ALA A 218 0.90 -18.98 -26.75
N GLY A 219 -0.21 -18.91 -26.00
CA GLY A 219 -1.53 -19.34 -26.43
C GLY A 219 -2.31 -18.31 -27.25
N PRO A 220 -3.64 -18.49 -27.39
CA PRO A 220 -4.53 -17.56 -28.08
C PRO A 220 -4.40 -16.11 -27.57
N SER A 221 -4.52 -15.12 -28.45
CA SER A 221 -4.49 -13.70 -28.09
C SER A 221 -5.81 -13.26 -27.44
N GLU A 222 -6.04 -13.71 -26.21
CA GLU A 222 -7.23 -13.43 -25.40
C GLU A 222 -6.87 -12.93 -23.99
N TRP A 223 -7.80 -12.22 -23.36
CA TRP A 223 -7.70 -11.73 -21.98
C TRP A 223 -8.84 -12.33 -21.16
N SER A 224 -8.79 -13.66 -21.04
CA SER A 224 -9.87 -14.50 -20.51
C SER A 224 -9.65 -14.91 -19.06
N TYR A 225 -10.71 -15.43 -18.44
CA TYR A 225 -10.65 -15.98 -17.08
C TYR A 225 -9.64 -17.11 -16.94
N ARG A 226 -9.60 -18.05 -17.91
CA ARG A 226 -8.64 -19.16 -17.87
C ARG A 226 -7.20 -18.67 -17.99
N ARG A 227 -6.92 -17.71 -18.88
CA ARG A 227 -5.56 -17.14 -18.98
C ARG A 227 -5.14 -16.49 -17.66
N PHE A 228 -6.03 -15.73 -17.03
CA PHE A 228 -5.80 -15.08 -15.75
C PHE A 228 -5.44 -16.09 -14.64
N ILE A 229 -6.27 -17.11 -14.43
CA ILE A 229 -6.06 -18.08 -13.35
C ILE A 229 -4.86 -18.99 -13.63
N LEU A 230 -4.68 -19.48 -14.87
CA LEU A 230 -3.55 -20.33 -15.22
C LEU A 230 -2.21 -19.59 -15.12
N HIS A 231 -2.15 -18.29 -15.48
CA HIS A 231 -0.96 -17.47 -15.23
C HIS A 231 -0.55 -17.50 -13.76
N HIS A 232 -1.49 -17.30 -12.84
CA HIS A 232 -1.22 -17.33 -11.41
C HIS A 232 -0.81 -18.72 -10.90
N ALA A 233 -1.37 -19.80 -11.46
CA ALA A 233 -0.94 -21.16 -11.13
C ALA A 233 0.52 -21.41 -11.56
N PHE A 234 0.92 -20.97 -12.75
CA PHE A 234 2.31 -21.04 -13.17
C PHE A 234 3.23 -20.10 -12.37
N LEU A 235 2.73 -18.93 -11.95
CA LEU A 235 3.47 -18.01 -11.09
C LEU A 235 3.73 -18.62 -9.70
N ALA A 236 2.72 -19.25 -9.09
CA ALA A 236 2.88 -20.00 -7.85
C ALA A 236 3.90 -21.14 -8.01
N LEU A 237 3.86 -21.87 -9.13
CA LEU A 237 4.87 -22.88 -9.44
C LEU A 237 6.28 -22.29 -9.55
N ALA A 238 6.43 -21.16 -10.25
CA ALA A 238 7.70 -20.44 -10.41
C ALA A 238 8.23 -19.81 -9.10
N ALA A 239 7.35 -19.60 -8.11
CA ALA A 239 7.71 -19.17 -6.76
C ALA A 239 8.14 -20.31 -5.83
N GLY A 240 8.12 -21.57 -6.31
CA GLY A 240 8.45 -22.76 -5.51
C GLY A 240 7.24 -23.50 -4.94
N GLY A 241 6.02 -23.10 -5.32
CA GLY A 241 4.77 -23.68 -4.86
C GLY A 241 4.09 -22.88 -3.73
N VAL A 242 2.83 -23.22 -3.49
CA VAL A 242 1.98 -22.64 -2.44
C VAL A 242 1.23 -23.77 -1.72
N ASP A 243 0.77 -23.53 -0.50
CA ASP A 243 0.01 -24.54 0.24
C ASP A 243 -1.42 -24.68 -0.30
N ALA A 244 -2.04 -23.56 -0.68
CA ALA A 244 -3.36 -23.55 -1.31
C ALA A 244 -3.48 -22.53 -2.45
N PHE A 245 -4.44 -22.76 -3.33
CA PHE A 245 -4.71 -21.93 -4.50
C PHE A 245 -6.22 -21.77 -4.70
N VAL A 246 -6.66 -20.52 -4.90
CA VAL A 246 -8.08 -20.19 -5.12
C VAL A 246 -8.34 -20.03 -6.63
N ILE A 247 -9.27 -20.80 -7.20
CA ILE A 247 -9.58 -20.74 -8.64
C ILE A 247 -10.60 -19.65 -9.02
N GLY A 248 -11.10 -18.92 -8.02
CA GLY A 248 -12.09 -17.85 -8.15
C GLY A 248 -12.68 -17.48 -6.81
N SER A 249 -13.20 -16.26 -6.71
CA SER A 249 -13.86 -15.77 -5.51
C SER A 249 -15.08 -14.91 -5.87
N GLU A 250 -16.21 -15.19 -5.25
CA GLU A 250 -17.48 -14.45 -5.33
C GLU A 250 -17.99 -14.14 -6.76
N MET A 251 -17.90 -15.10 -7.68
CA MET A 251 -18.35 -14.93 -9.07
C MET A 251 -19.86 -15.18 -9.23
N ARG A 252 -20.65 -14.71 -8.25
CA ARG A 252 -22.08 -15.06 -8.06
C ARG A 252 -22.94 -14.89 -9.30
N GLY A 253 -22.78 -13.78 -10.03
CA GLY A 253 -23.52 -13.53 -11.26
C GLY A 253 -23.24 -14.53 -12.38
N LEU A 254 -22.04 -15.12 -12.41
CA LEU A 254 -21.65 -16.13 -13.39
C LEU A 254 -22.03 -17.54 -12.97
N THR A 255 -21.86 -17.88 -11.69
CA THR A 255 -22.22 -19.21 -11.14
C THR A 255 -23.73 -19.43 -11.12
N HIS A 256 -24.54 -18.38 -10.96
CA HIS A 256 -26.00 -18.46 -11.04
C HIS A 256 -26.55 -18.45 -12.48
N ALA A 257 -25.75 -18.08 -13.48
CA ALA A 257 -26.21 -18.01 -14.87
C ALA A 257 -26.46 -19.41 -15.44
N ARG A 258 -27.65 -19.63 -16.00
CA ARG A 258 -28.09 -20.90 -16.59
C ARG A 258 -27.95 -20.87 -18.11
N GLY A 259 -27.42 -21.96 -18.66
CA GLY A 259 -27.41 -22.27 -20.09
C GLY A 259 -28.73 -22.89 -20.56
N ALA A 260 -28.74 -23.50 -21.74
CA ALA A 260 -29.91 -24.26 -22.18
C ALA A 260 -30.20 -25.41 -21.18
N ASP A 261 -31.48 -25.77 -21.03
CA ASP A 261 -31.93 -26.84 -20.14
C ASP A 261 -31.53 -26.68 -18.65
N ASP A 262 -31.31 -25.45 -18.20
CA ASP A 262 -30.96 -25.12 -16.81
C ASP A 262 -29.61 -25.71 -16.33
N GLY A 263 -28.63 -25.89 -17.23
CA GLY A 263 -27.25 -26.21 -16.86
C GLY A 263 -26.44 -24.97 -16.42
N PHE A 264 -25.35 -25.15 -15.66
CA PHE A 264 -24.52 -24.04 -15.14
C PHE A 264 -23.13 -24.01 -15.84
N PRO A 265 -22.99 -23.35 -17.00
CA PRO A 265 -21.78 -23.42 -17.83
C PRO A 265 -20.53 -22.86 -17.14
N PHE A 266 -20.65 -21.86 -16.27
CA PHE A 266 -19.47 -21.32 -15.58
C PHE A 266 -18.95 -22.30 -14.52
N VAL A 267 -19.84 -23.00 -13.82
CA VAL A 267 -19.47 -24.07 -12.88
C VAL A 267 -18.74 -25.20 -13.61
N ALA A 268 -19.21 -25.59 -14.79
CA ALA A 268 -18.49 -26.57 -15.62
C ALA A 268 -17.07 -26.07 -16.01
N GLY A 269 -16.92 -24.77 -16.28
CA GLY A 269 -15.62 -24.14 -16.50
C GLY A 269 -14.70 -24.17 -15.27
N LEU A 270 -15.26 -23.96 -14.07
CA LEU A 270 -14.52 -24.07 -12.81
C LEU A 270 -14.06 -25.50 -12.52
N LEU A 271 -14.86 -26.52 -12.83
CA LEU A 271 -14.43 -27.92 -12.71
C LEU A 271 -13.19 -28.20 -13.58
N GLN A 272 -13.23 -27.78 -14.84
CA GLN A 272 -12.09 -27.94 -15.75
C GLN A 272 -10.87 -27.18 -15.22
N LEU A 273 -11.06 -25.96 -14.71
CA LEU A 273 -9.98 -25.15 -14.17
C LEU A 273 -9.36 -25.74 -12.90
N ALA A 274 -10.16 -26.36 -12.03
CA ALA A 274 -9.66 -27.09 -10.86
C ALA A 274 -8.73 -28.24 -11.28
N SER A 275 -9.16 -29.06 -12.26
CA SER A 275 -8.35 -30.14 -12.83
C SER A 275 -7.05 -29.60 -13.46
N ASP A 276 -7.12 -28.49 -14.20
CA ASP A 276 -5.95 -27.89 -14.84
C ASP A 276 -4.94 -27.36 -13.81
N VAL A 277 -5.42 -26.69 -12.76
CA VAL A 277 -4.58 -26.18 -11.67
C VAL A 277 -3.93 -27.31 -10.88
N LYS A 278 -4.67 -28.39 -10.58
CA LYS A 278 -4.11 -29.60 -9.96
C LYS A 278 -3.02 -30.24 -10.82
N ALA A 279 -3.19 -30.24 -12.15
CA ALA A 279 -2.18 -30.75 -13.06
C ALA A 279 -0.89 -29.90 -13.06
N ILE A 280 -0.99 -28.59 -12.83
CA ILE A 280 0.14 -27.65 -12.78
C ILE A 280 0.86 -27.71 -11.42
N LEU A 281 0.10 -27.53 -10.33
CA LEU A 281 0.63 -27.36 -8.97
C LEU A 281 0.83 -28.67 -8.21
N GLY A 282 0.40 -29.78 -8.79
CA GLY A 282 0.51 -31.11 -8.21
C GLY A 282 -0.51 -31.39 -7.10
N PRO A 283 -0.53 -32.64 -6.60
CA PRO A 283 -1.57 -33.11 -5.66
C PRO A 283 -1.42 -32.56 -4.24
N THR A 284 -0.26 -32.01 -3.88
CA THR A 284 0.02 -31.47 -2.53
C THR A 284 -0.60 -30.09 -2.33
N THR A 285 -0.69 -29.29 -3.39
CA THR A 285 -1.29 -27.97 -3.34
C THR A 285 -2.80 -28.11 -3.26
N LYS A 286 -3.40 -27.51 -2.24
CA LYS A 286 -4.85 -27.56 -2.05
C LYS A 286 -5.53 -26.56 -2.98
N VAL A 287 -6.68 -26.89 -3.53
CA VAL A 287 -7.41 -26.07 -4.49
C VAL A 287 -8.84 -25.87 -4.00
N THR A 288 -9.32 -24.63 -4.06
CA THR A 288 -10.70 -24.29 -3.67
C THR A 288 -11.27 -23.17 -4.53
N TYR A 289 -12.57 -23.01 -4.51
CA TYR A 289 -13.28 -21.79 -4.92
C TYR A 289 -13.78 -21.09 -3.65
N ALA A 290 -13.70 -19.75 -3.60
CA ALA A 290 -14.19 -18.97 -2.48
C ALA A 290 -15.58 -18.41 -2.82
N ALA A 291 -16.63 -19.16 -2.49
CA ALA A 291 -18.00 -18.75 -2.80
C ALA A 291 -18.45 -17.62 -1.86
N ASP A 292 -19.26 -16.70 -2.37
CA ASP A 292 -19.94 -15.72 -1.51
C ASP A 292 -20.85 -16.45 -0.49
N TRP A 293 -20.99 -15.90 0.72
CA TRP A 293 -21.84 -16.50 1.77
C TRP A 293 -23.31 -16.66 1.36
N SER A 294 -23.79 -15.91 0.36
CA SER A 294 -25.14 -16.05 -0.22
C SER A 294 -25.20 -16.98 -1.45
N GLU A 295 -24.08 -17.59 -1.84
CA GLU A 295 -23.91 -18.41 -3.05
C GLU A 295 -23.64 -19.89 -2.71
N TYR A 296 -22.79 -20.18 -1.72
CA TYR A 296 -22.19 -21.51 -1.50
C TYR A 296 -23.22 -22.65 -1.31
N PHE A 297 -24.36 -22.35 -0.66
CA PHE A 297 -25.31 -23.35 -0.19
C PHE A 297 -26.34 -23.76 -1.24
N GLY A 298 -26.41 -23.04 -2.36
CA GLY A 298 -27.35 -23.31 -3.44
C GLY A 298 -27.93 -22.03 -4.05
N TYR A 299 -28.61 -22.18 -5.18
CA TYR A 299 -29.28 -21.10 -5.90
C TYR A 299 -30.79 -21.32 -5.91
N GLN A 300 -31.54 -20.32 -5.45
CA GLN A 300 -33.00 -20.30 -5.47
C GLN A 300 -33.46 -19.11 -6.33
N PRO A 301 -33.76 -19.30 -7.62
CA PRO A 301 -34.11 -18.21 -8.52
C PRO A 301 -35.37 -17.47 -8.08
N ALA A 302 -35.33 -16.14 -8.13
CA ALA A 302 -36.51 -15.28 -7.88
C ALA A 302 -37.44 -15.17 -9.11
N ASP A 303 -37.34 -16.09 -10.08
CA ASP A 303 -38.12 -16.10 -11.33
C ASP A 303 -39.52 -16.74 -11.19
N GLY A 304 -39.89 -17.15 -9.97
CA GLY A 304 -41.16 -17.80 -9.68
C GLY A 304 -41.22 -19.28 -10.05
N SER A 305 -40.11 -19.88 -10.50
CA SER A 305 -40.02 -21.32 -10.74
C SER A 305 -40.27 -22.14 -9.47
N GLY A 306 -39.82 -21.64 -8.31
CA GLY A 306 -39.77 -22.44 -7.08
C GLY A 306 -38.66 -23.50 -7.11
N ASP A 307 -37.68 -23.34 -8.00
CA ASP A 307 -36.54 -24.24 -8.08
C ASP A 307 -35.57 -24.02 -6.91
N VAL A 308 -34.90 -25.09 -6.49
CA VAL A 308 -33.77 -25.08 -5.56
C VAL A 308 -32.66 -25.91 -6.19
N TYR A 309 -31.60 -25.22 -6.58
CA TYR A 309 -30.42 -25.83 -7.21
C TYR A 309 -29.28 -25.93 -6.21
N PHE A 310 -28.57 -27.04 -6.23
CA PHE A 310 -27.25 -27.13 -5.60
C PHE A 310 -26.18 -27.00 -6.69
N HIS A 311 -26.21 -25.86 -7.38
CA HIS A 311 -25.49 -25.63 -8.62
C HIS A 311 -23.96 -25.78 -8.50
N LEU A 312 -23.38 -25.59 -7.31
CA LEU A 312 -21.95 -25.78 -7.04
C LEU A 312 -21.58 -27.20 -6.60
N ASP A 313 -22.54 -28.10 -6.34
CA ASP A 313 -22.24 -29.47 -5.91
C ASP A 313 -21.34 -30.24 -6.87
N PRO A 314 -21.43 -30.10 -8.21
CA PRO A 314 -20.45 -30.73 -9.11
C PRO A 314 -19.01 -30.30 -8.81
N LEU A 315 -18.80 -29.03 -8.43
CA LEU A 315 -17.48 -28.50 -8.07
C LEU A 315 -17.09 -29.00 -6.67
N TRP A 316 -18.01 -28.92 -5.71
CA TRP A 316 -17.80 -29.39 -4.34
C TRP A 316 -17.63 -30.90 -4.23
N ALA A 317 -18.12 -31.70 -5.15
CA ALA A 317 -17.91 -33.14 -5.21
C ALA A 317 -16.62 -33.52 -5.97
N SER A 318 -16.08 -32.62 -6.80
CA SER A 318 -14.90 -32.90 -7.63
C SER A 318 -13.68 -33.31 -6.79
N PRO A 319 -12.94 -34.37 -7.15
CA PRO A 319 -11.71 -34.74 -6.42
C PRO A 319 -10.60 -33.68 -6.51
N ASP A 320 -10.70 -32.73 -7.45
CA ASP A 320 -9.71 -31.67 -7.64
C ASP A 320 -9.92 -30.45 -6.72
N ILE A 321 -11.00 -30.44 -5.92
CA ILE A 321 -11.29 -29.42 -4.91
C ILE A 321 -11.10 -30.03 -3.52
N ASP A 322 -10.25 -29.43 -2.68
CA ASP A 322 -9.90 -30.01 -1.38
C ASP A 322 -10.80 -29.53 -0.24
N ALA A 323 -11.43 -28.36 -0.40
CA ALA A 323 -12.31 -27.76 0.61
C ALA A 323 -13.44 -26.96 -0.05
N VAL A 324 -14.51 -26.72 0.71
CA VAL A 324 -15.54 -25.73 0.35
C VAL A 324 -15.10 -24.39 0.92
N GLY A 325 -14.67 -23.47 0.06
CA GLY A 325 -14.30 -22.12 0.47
C GLY A 325 -15.49 -21.18 0.50
N ILE A 326 -15.63 -20.39 1.57
CA ILE A 326 -16.72 -19.44 1.76
C ILE A 326 -16.16 -18.09 2.22
N ASP A 327 -16.56 -17.00 1.57
CA ASP A 327 -16.33 -15.63 2.04
C ASP A 327 -17.48 -15.26 2.98
N MET A 328 -17.25 -15.45 4.29
CA MET A 328 -18.27 -15.46 5.34
C MET A 328 -18.47 -14.09 5.99
N TYR A 329 -19.59 -13.45 5.66
CA TYR A 329 -19.99 -12.14 6.18
C TYR A 329 -21.42 -12.15 6.76
N TRP A 330 -21.69 -13.06 7.70
CA TRP A 330 -23.02 -13.25 8.27
C TRP A 330 -23.43 -12.16 9.28
N PRO A 331 -24.65 -11.60 9.18
CA PRO A 331 -25.19 -10.76 10.25
C PRO A 331 -25.23 -11.52 11.58
N LEU A 332 -24.57 -10.97 12.60
CA LEU A 332 -24.57 -11.49 13.98
C LEU A 332 -25.34 -10.57 14.94
N ALA A 333 -25.90 -9.47 14.42
CA ALA A 333 -26.72 -8.55 15.18
C ALA A 333 -27.84 -7.96 14.31
N ASP A 334 -28.87 -7.44 14.97
CA ASP A 334 -29.93 -6.61 14.36
C ASP A 334 -30.23 -5.44 15.30
N TRP A 335 -29.17 -4.76 15.76
CA TRP A 335 -29.22 -3.72 16.79
C TRP A 335 -29.69 -2.37 16.22
N ARG A 336 -30.42 -1.57 17.00
CA ARG A 336 -30.88 -0.21 16.66
C ARG A 336 -30.62 0.73 17.83
N ASP A 337 -30.70 2.05 17.62
CA ASP A 337 -30.52 3.01 18.72
C ASP A 337 -31.81 3.27 19.52
N ASP A 338 -32.97 2.85 19.02
CA ASP A 338 -34.23 3.04 19.74
C ASP A 338 -34.37 2.05 20.90
N GLU A 339 -34.81 2.49 22.07
CA GLU A 339 -34.91 1.62 23.26
C GLU A 339 -35.97 0.50 23.13
N THR A 340 -36.74 0.49 22.04
CA THR A 340 -37.89 -0.40 21.81
C THR A 340 -37.61 -1.57 20.86
N HIS A 341 -36.41 -1.65 20.29
CA HIS A 341 -36.06 -2.71 19.34
C HIS A 341 -36.06 -4.09 20.01
N ALA A 342 -36.38 -5.15 19.25
CA ALA A 342 -36.63 -6.47 19.84
C ALA A 342 -35.39 -7.08 20.52
N ASP A 343 -34.18 -6.83 20.00
CA ASP A 343 -32.93 -7.41 20.50
C ASP A 343 -32.52 -6.89 21.89
N ARG A 344 -33.07 -5.74 22.33
CA ARG A 344 -32.84 -5.20 23.68
C ARG A 344 -33.40 -6.12 24.76
N ALA A 345 -34.38 -6.96 24.43
CA ALA A 345 -34.91 -7.98 25.32
C ALA A 345 -34.02 -9.23 25.43
N ILE A 346 -33.03 -9.37 24.54
CA ILE A 346 -32.15 -10.55 24.43
C ILE A 346 -30.74 -10.22 24.95
N ALA A 347 -30.25 -9.01 24.69
CA ALA A 347 -28.88 -8.62 24.99
C ALA A 347 -28.79 -7.19 25.54
N ARG A 348 -27.72 -6.94 26.31
CA ARG A 348 -27.45 -5.62 26.91
C ARG A 348 -26.87 -4.63 25.91
N SER A 349 -26.05 -5.08 24.98
CA SER A 349 -25.45 -4.20 23.98
C SER A 349 -25.16 -4.98 22.71
N VAL A 350 -24.88 -4.24 21.64
CA VAL A 350 -24.37 -4.83 20.38
C VAL A 350 -23.01 -5.50 20.55
N TYR A 351 -22.30 -5.23 21.65
CA TYR A 351 -20.98 -5.77 21.95
C TYR A 351 -21.03 -7.10 22.72
N ASP A 352 -22.21 -7.49 23.23
CA ASP A 352 -22.36 -8.68 24.05
C ASP A 352 -21.94 -9.94 23.28
N LEU A 353 -20.89 -10.61 23.76
CA LEU A 353 -20.26 -11.71 23.06
C LEU A 353 -21.19 -12.93 22.97
N ASP A 354 -21.99 -13.17 24.00
CA ASP A 354 -22.94 -14.29 24.01
C ASP A 354 -24.09 -14.04 23.02
N TYR A 355 -24.53 -12.79 22.88
CA TYR A 355 -25.48 -12.39 21.85
C TYR A 355 -24.93 -12.65 20.45
N LEU A 356 -23.72 -12.17 20.15
CA LEU A 356 -23.08 -12.38 18.84
C LEU A 356 -22.87 -13.89 18.55
N LYS A 357 -22.43 -14.67 19.55
CA LYS A 357 -22.25 -16.13 19.42
C LYS A 357 -23.57 -16.86 19.21
N SER A 358 -24.63 -16.47 19.91
CA SER A 358 -25.97 -17.05 19.75
C SER A 358 -26.49 -16.87 18.32
N ASN A 359 -26.08 -15.80 17.65
CA ASN A 359 -26.40 -15.54 16.26
C ASN A 359 -25.49 -16.27 15.26
N LEU A 360 -24.48 -17.06 15.63
CA LEU A 360 -23.71 -17.84 14.62
C LEU A 360 -24.60 -18.86 13.89
N VAL A 361 -25.56 -19.46 14.63
CA VAL A 361 -26.61 -20.36 14.13
C VAL A 361 -27.98 -19.88 14.61
N GLY A 362 -28.22 -18.59 14.48
CA GLY A 362 -29.45 -17.92 14.88
C GLY A 362 -29.64 -16.60 14.14
N GLY A 363 -30.77 -15.94 14.38
CA GLY A 363 -31.04 -14.61 13.84
C GLY A 363 -31.27 -14.58 12.31
N GLU A 364 -30.85 -13.49 11.67
CA GLU A 364 -31.01 -13.31 10.23
C GLU A 364 -30.26 -14.37 9.43
N GLY A 365 -30.93 -15.01 8.46
CA GLY A 365 -30.32 -16.05 7.62
C GLY A 365 -30.30 -17.44 8.28
N TYR A 366 -30.85 -17.59 9.49
CA TYR A 366 -31.07 -18.88 10.14
C TYR A 366 -32.53 -19.02 10.62
N ASP A 367 -32.93 -18.19 11.58
CA ASP A 367 -34.29 -18.22 12.14
C ASP A 367 -35.27 -17.48 11.25
N TRP A 368 -34.86 -16.33 10.72
CA TRP A 368 -35.72 -15.41 9.99
C TRP A 368 -34.98 -14.63 8.90
N TYR A 369 -35.75 -13.96 8.04
CA TYR A 369 -35.26 -13.04 7.01
C TYR A 369 -36.18 -11.82 6.89
N TYR A 370 -35.71 -10.78 6.19
CA TYR A 370 -36.54 -9.63 5.82
C TYR A 370 -36.94 -9.69 4.35
N PRO A 371 -38.25 -9.67 4.00
CA PRO A 371 -38.69 -9.70 2.61
C PRO A 371 -38.52 -8.35 1.89
N SER A 372 -38.27 -7.26 2.63
CA SER A 372 -38.07 -5.92 2.06
C SER A 372 -37.34 -5.00 3.04
N GLN A 373 -36.84 -3.87 2.53
CA GLN A 373 -36.25 -2.82 3.37
C GLN A 373 -37.26 -2.21 4.35
N ALA A 374 -38.55 -2.13 3.97
CA ALA A 374 -39.61 -1.65 4.86
C ALA A 374 -39.83 -2.61 6.04
N ALA A 375 -39.81 -3.93 5.77
CA ALA A 375 -39.88 -4.95 6.82
C ALA A 375 -38.67 -4.86 7.76
N ARG A 376 -37.46 -4.68 7.21
CA ARG A 376 -36.24 -4.46 8.02
C ARG A 376 -36.36 -3.23 8.93
N ALA A 377 -36.84 -2.11 8.40
CA ALA A 377 -37.02 -0.88 9.16
C ALA A 377 -38.03 -1.05 10.32
N ALA A 378 -39.10 -1.82 10.09
CA ALA A 378 -40.12 -2.13 11.10
C ALA A 378 -39.76 -3.32 12.01
N GLN A 379 -38.62 -3.98 11.77
CA GLN A 379 -38.22 -5.23 12.43
C GLN A 379 -39.25 -6.37 12.27
N ASP A 380 -39.96 -6.39 11.13
CA ASP A 380 -40.95 -7.40 10.75
C ASP A 380 -40.26 -8.66 10.18
N ARG A 381 -39.81 -9.53 11.09
CA ARG A 381 -39.04 -10.74 10.83
C ARG A 381 -39.95 -11.88 10.36
N GLN A 382 -39.62 -12.48 9.20
CA GLN A 382 -40.34 -13.63 8.66
C GLN A 382 -39.56 -14.92 8.91
N PRO A 383 -40.18 -15.99 9.45
CA PRO A 383 -39.47 -17.23 9.74
C PRO A 383 -38.99 -17.92 8.46
N ILE A 384 -37.80 -18.52 8.49
CA ILE A 384 -37.30 -19.35 7.40
C ILE A 384 -37.83 -20.79 7.57
N ALA A 385 -38.72 -21.20 6.67
CA ALA A 385 -39.29 -22.54 6.63
C ALA A 385 -39.41 -23.02 5.17
N ASP A 386 -39.31 -24.33 4.95
CA ASP A 386 -39.39 -24.94 3.62
C ASP A 386 -40.67 -25.74 3.36
N GLY A 387 -41.49 -25.93 4.40
CA GLY A 387 -42.70 -26.77 4.36
C GLY A 387 -42.46 -28.28 4.22
N LEU A 388 -41.22 -28.73 4.06
CA LEU A 388 -40.83 -30.13 3.83
C LEU A 388 -39.90 -30.69 4.93
N GLY A 389 -39.60 -29.90 5.97
CA GLY A 389 -38.79 -30.34 7.11
C GLY A 389 -37.27 -30.25 6.85
N LYS A 390 -36.85 -29.58 5.78
CA LYS A 390 -35.45 -29.30 5.43
C LYS A 390 -35.23 -27.79 5.28
N PRO A 391 -35.53 -26.96 6.32
CA PRO A 391 -35.39 -25.50 6.23
C PRO A 391 -33.95 -25.07 5.94
N TRP A 392 -32.95 -25.91 6.24
CA TRP A 392 -31.54 -25.66 5.99
C TRP A 392 -31.21 -25.33 4.52
N VAL A 393 -32.02 -25.78 3.55
CA VAL A 393 -31.80 -25.44 2.13
C VAL A 393 -31.98 -23.94 1.82
N PHE A 394 -32.60 -23.19 2.75
CA PHE A 394 -32.82 -21.74 2.66
C PHE A 394 -32.07 -20.96 3.76
N ARG A 395 -31.25 -21.64 4.58
CA ARG A 395 -30.54 -21.03 5.69
C ARG A 395 -29.04 -20.93 5.36
N PRO A 396 -28.55 -19.78 4.85
CA PRO A 396 -27.13 -19.59 4.56
C PRO A 396 -26.19 -19.76 5.77
N LYS A 397 -26.73 -19.78 7.00
CA LYS A 397 -25.94 -19.99 8.22
C LYS A 397 -25.99 -21.43 8.75
N ASP A 398 -26.89 -22.26 8.22
CA ASP A 398 -27.06 -23.65 8.66
C ASP A 398 -26.06 -24.59 7.98
N MET A 399 -24.79 -24.21 8.10
CA MET A 399 -23.65 -24.86 7.47
C MET A 399 -23.52 -26.32 7.90
N ALA A 400 -23.77 -26.62 9.19
CA ALA A 400 -23.75 -27.98 9.71
C ALA A 400 -24.82 -28.88 9.08
N ALA A 401 -26.05 -28.38 8.90
CA ALA A 401 -27.10 -29.14 8.24
C ALA A 401 -26.82 -29.32 6.75
N TRP A 402 -26.41 -28.27 6.05
CA TRP A 402 -25.99 -28.36 4.64
C TRP A 402 -24.90 -29.43 4.46
N TRP A 403 -23.81 -29.32 5.23
CA TRP A 403 -22.66 -30.21 5.12
C TRP A 403 -22.95 -31.68 5.47
N SER A 404 -23.90 -31.93 6.37
CA SER A 404 -24.20 -33.27 6.89
C SER A 404 -25.34 -34.01 6.19
N ASN A 405 -26.05 -33.37 5.24
CA ASN A 405 -27.21 -33.96 4.56
C ASN A 405 -26.94 -34.26 3.08
N LEU A 406 -27.74 -35.18 2.54
CA LEU A 406 -27.83 -35.37 1.10
C LEU A 406 -28.51 -34.16 0.46
N HIS A 407 -27.92 -33.65 -0.61
CA HIS A 407 -28.48 -32.56 -1.38
C HIS A 407 -29.43 -33.12 -2.44
N ILE A 408 -30.68 -32.67 -2.42
CA ILE A 408 -31.72 -33.08 -3.37
C ILE A 408 -32.32 -31.81 -3.94
N GLU A 409 -32.08 -31.55 -5.22
CA GLU A 409 -32.64 -30.39 -5.91
C GLU A 409 -34.17 -30.41 -5.91
N ARG A 410 -34.76 -29.22 -6.03
CA ARG A 410 -36.19 -29.06 -6.26
C ARG A 410 -36.41 -28.43 -7.62
N ARG A 411 -37.28 -29.03 -8.43
CA ARG A 411 -37.71 -28.46 -9.72
C ARG A 411 -39.20 -28.19 -9.65
N ALA A 412 -39.60 -26.96 -9.94
CA ALA A 412 -40.95 -26.48 -9.72
C ALA A 412 -41.48 -26.74 -8.29
N GLY A 413 -40.61 -26.61 -7.28
CA GLY A 413 -40.91 -26.90 -5.88
C GLY A 413 -40.95 -28.39 -5.50
N VAL A 414 -40.65 -29.31 -6.42
CA VAL A 414 -40.70 -30.77 -6.18
C VAL A 414 -39.30 -31.37 -6.09
N GLU A 415 -39.01 -32.09 -5.00
CA GLU A 415 -37.75 -32.82 -4.84
C GLU A 415 -37.52 -33.83 -5.96
N GLN A 416 -36.31 -33.83 -6.52
CA GLN A 416 -35.90 -34.78 -7.53
C GLN A 416 -35.68 -36.18 -6.92
N PRO A 417 -35.85 -37.26 -7.71
CA PRO A 417 -35.76 -38.64 -7.19
C PRO A 417 -34.35 -39.06 -6.77
N SER A 418 -33.32 -38.37 -7.27
CA SER A 418 -31.91 -38.64 -6.98
C SER A 418 -31.26 -37.44 -6.31
N PRO A 419 -30.36 -37.65 -5.34
CA PRO A 419 -29.49 -36.59 -4.83
C PRO A 419 -28.48 -36.16 -5.90
N THR A 420 -27.82 -35.03 -5.65
CA THR A 420 -26.64 -34.58 -6.41
C THR A 420 -25.41 -35.45 -6.10
N ASP A 421 -24.27 -35.11 -6.70
CA ASP A 421 -22.99 -35.79 -6.44
C ASP A 421 -22.38 -35.45 -5.07
N TRP A 422 -22.95 -34.50 -4.32
CA TRP A 422 -22.47 -34.17 -2.98
C TRP A 422 -22.64 -35.37 -2.03
N LEU A 423 -21.52 -35.75 -1.41
CA LEU A 423 -21.50 -36.73 -0.34
C LEU A 423 -21.43 -36.00 1.01
N PRO A 424 -22.33 -36.30 1.95
CA PRO A 424 -22.32 -35.69 3.27
C PRO A 424 -20.95 -35.82 3.94
N GLN A 425 -20.49 -34.73 4.53
CA GLN A 425 -19.24 -34.66 5.29
C GLN A 425 -17.95 -34.93 4.51
N SER A 426 -18.02 -34.96 3.18
CA SER A 426 -16.92 -35.41 2.32
C SER A 426 -15.71 -34.48 2.32
N LYS A 427 -15.89 -33.19 2.59
CA LYS A 427 -14.82 -32.18 2.58
C LYS A 427 -14.90 -31.23 3.76
N PRO A 428 -13.79 -30.67 4.25
CA PRO A 428 -13.82 -29.56 5.18
C PRO A 428 -14.31 -28.28 4.50
N ILE A 429 -14.71 -27.32 5.33
CA ILE A 429 -15.09 -25.97 4.97
C ILE A 429 -14.00 -25.03 5.45
N TRP A 430 -13.67 -24.02 4.66
CA TRP A 430 -12.76 -22.93 4.99
C TRP A 430 -13.48 -21.60 4.86
N PHE A 431 -13.25 -20.68 5.80
CA PHE A 431 -13.67 -19.30 5.65
C PHE A 431 -12.53 -18.53 4.99
N MET A 432 -12.64 -18.32 3.68
CA MET A 432 -11.63 -17.67 2.86
C MET A 432 -11.56 -16.16 3.09
N GLU A 433 -12.66 -15.57 3.56
CA GLU A 433 -12.72 -14.26 4.17
C GLU A 433 -13.71 -14.28 5.34
N THR A 434 -13.44 -13.52 6.40
CA THR A 434 -14.45 -13.18 7.42
C THR A 434 -14.07 -11.91 8.17
N GLY A 435 -15.07 -11.13 8.58
CA GLY A 435 -14.89 -9.94 9.40
C GLY A 435 -16.12 -9.05 9.35
N CYS A 436 -16.04 -7.88 9.99
CA CYS A 436 -17.04 -6.83 9.84
C CYS A 436 -16.34 -5.45 9.82
N PRO A 437 -16.98 -4.42 9.24
CA PRO A 437 -16.42 -3.08 9.22
C PRO A 437 -16.34 -2.52 10.65
N ALA A 438 -15.28 -1.76 10.96
CA ALA A 438 -15.13 -1.08 12.25
C ALA A 438 -15.97 0.21 12.31
N VAL A 439 -17.27 0.04 12.12
CA VAL A 439 -18.29 1.09 12.21
C VAL A 439 -19.29 0.66 13.28
N ASP A 440 -19.90 1.60 13.99
CA ASP A 440 -20.99 1.30 14.92
C ASP A 440 -22.04 0.41 14.26
N LYS A 441 -22.39 -0.70 14.93
CA LYS A 441 -23.28 -1.75 14.41
C LYS A 441 -22.72 -2.52 13.20
N GLY A 442 -21.39 -2.63 13.07
CA GLY A 442 -20.72 -3.43 12.03
C GLY A 442 -21.26 -4.85 11.89
N ALA A 443 -21.61 -5.49 13.01
CA ALA A 443 -22.17 -6.84 13.05
C ALA A 443 -23.59 -6.98 12.43
N ASN A 444 -24.30 -5.87 12.16
CA ASN A 444 -25.62 -5.90 11.51
C ASN A 444 -25.54 -6.24 10.02
N GLN A 445 -24.44 -5.87 9.35
CA GLN A 445 -24.26 -6.10 7.93
C GLN A 445 -22.77 -6.21 7.59
N PRO A 446 -22.12 -7.34 7.91
CA PRO A 446 -20.66 -7.42 7.85
C PRO A 446 -20.05 -7.38 6.44
N ASN A 447 -20.88 -7.61 5.42
CA ASN A 447 -20.45 -7.70 4.01
C ASN A 447 -20.33 -6.33 3.32
N VAL A 448 -20.62 -5.21 4.00
CA VAL A 448 -20.52 -3.88 3.39
C VAL A 448 -19.14 -3.28 3.59
N PHE A 449 -18.59 -2.75 2.50
CA PHE A 449 -17.31 -2.07 2.47
C PHE A 449 -17.54 -0.59 2.23
N TYR A 450 -16.87 0.26 3.00
CA TYR A 450 -16.91 1.70 2.78
C TYR A 450 -15.82 2.10 1.78
N ASP A 451 -16.24 2.55 0.60
CA ASP A 451 -15.35 3.06 -0.43
C ASP A 451 -16.09 4.10 -1.29
N PRO A 452 -16.07 5.40 -0.95
CA PRO A 452 -16.96 6.42 -1.51
C PRO A 452 -16.97 6.56 -3.04
N LYS A 453 -15.95 6.04 -3.74
CA LYS A 453 -15.92 6.00 -5.21
C LYS A 453 -16.78 4.88 -5.80
N SER A 454 -16.98 3.77 -5.08
CA SER A 454 -17.68 2.59 -5.55
C SER A 454 -19.20 2.68 -5.38
N ALA A 455 -19.93 2.15 -6.35
CA ALA A 455 -21.37 1.99 -6.29
C ALA A 455 -21.83 0.98 -5.23
N GLU A 456 -20.94 0.11 -4.73
CA GLU A 456 -21.24 -0.86 -3.67
C GLU A 456 -20.92 -0.30 -2.27
N SER A 457 -20.51 0.96 -2.17
CA SER A 457 -20.20 1.59 -0.90
C SER A 457 -21.44 1.79 -0.03
N ALA A 458 -21.41 1.20 1.16
CA ALA A 458 -22.47 1.34 2.14
C ALA A 458 -21.92 1.38 3.57
N LEU A 459 -22.77 1.82 4.50
CA LEU A 459 -22.58 1.61 5.93
C LEU A 459 -23.53 0.50 6.39
N PRO A 460 -23.20 -0.21 7.49
CA PRO A 460 -24.08 -1.23 8.04
C PRO A 460 -25.47 -0.70 8.35
N TYR A 461 -26.47 -1.58 8.32
CA TYR A 461 -27.84 -1.21 8.64
C TYR A 461 -27.93 -0.48 10.00
N PHE A 462 -28.57 0.69 9.98
CA PHE A 462 -28.79 1.57 11.14
C PHE A 462 -27.52 2.16 11.77
N ALA A 463 -26.35 2.00 11.14
CA ALA A 463 -25.11 2.64 11.59
C ALA A 463 -25.20 4.17 11.47
N GLN A 464 -24.53 4.88 12.38
CA GLN A 464 -24.46 6.33 12.36
C GLN A 464 -23.15 6.88 11.76
N ALA A 465 -22.33 6.04 11.15
CA ALA A 465 -21.01 6.40 10.62
C ALA A 465 -20.02 6.83 11.72
N ARG A 466 -19.96 6.09 12.82
CA ARG A 466 -18.93 6.25 13.87
C ARG A 466 -17.95 5.10 13.78
N ARG A 467 -16.65 5.39 13.85
CA ARG A 467 -15.64 4.32 13.98
C ARG A 467 -15.84 3.57 15.29
N ASP A 468 -15.85 2.25 15.22
CA ASP A 468 -16.04 1.38 16.36
C ASP A 468 -15.21 0.10 16.23
N ASP A 469 -14.05 0.10 16.87
CA ASP A 469 -13.13 -1.04 16.83
C ASP A 469 -13.60 -2.19 17.74
N LEU A 470 -14.44 -1.92 18.76
CA LEU A 470 -14.89 -2.94 19.71
C LEU A 470 -15.89 -3.90 19.08
N VAL A 471 -16.83 -3.41 18.26
CA VAL A 471 -17.77 -4.30 17.55
C VAL A 471 -17.04 -5.20 16.55
N GLN A 472 -16.01 -4.68 15.86
CA GLN A 472 -15.15 -5.49 15.01
C GLN A 472 -14.41 -6.56 15.81
N HIS A 473 -13.79 -6.17 16.92
CA HIS A 473 -13.08 -7.09 17.81
C HIS A 473 -14.00 -8.21 18.32
N ASN A 474 -15.18 -7.88 18.83
CA ASN A 474 -16.11 -8.87 19.39
C ASN A 474 -16.78 -9.74 18.32
N TYR A 475 -17.02 -9.22 17.11
CA TYR A 475 -17.45 -10.05 15.97
C TYR A 475 -16.43 -11.14 15.67
N LEU A 476 -15.15 -10.78 15.58
CA LEU A 476 -14.06 -11.73 15.32
C LEU A 476 -13.91 -12.74 16.46
N ARG A 477 -14.01 -12.30 17.72
CA ARG A 477 -14.03 -13.21 18.88
C ARG A 477 -15.20 -14.18 18.80
N ALA A 478 -16.41 -13.72 18.47
CA ALA A 478 -17.58 -14.58 18.38
C ALA A 478 -17.34 -15.72 17.37
N VAL A 479 -16.87 -15.40 16.16
CA VAL A 479 -16.58 -16.37 15.11
C VAL A 479 -15.45 -17.32 15.52
N LEU A 480 -14.28 -16.77 15.90
CA LEU A 480 -13.07 -17.56 16.15
C LEU A 480 -13.23 -18.46 17.39
N GLU A 481 -13.72 -17.90 18.49
CA GLU A 481 -13.92 -18.66 19.72
C GLU A 481 -15.07 -19.65 19.58
N GLY A 482 -16.14 -19.27 18.87
CA GLY A 482 -17.33 -20.09 18.71
C GLY A 482 -17.05 -21.38 17.93
N PHE A 483 -16.29 -21.27 16.84
CA PHE A 483 -15.97 -22.39 15.95
C PHE A 483 -14.73 -23.20 16.35
N ASP A 484 -13.86 -22.68 17.22
CA ASP A 484 -12.67 -23.42 17.65
C ASP A 484 -13.04 -24.48 18.71
N PRO A 485 -13.00 -25.80 18.39
CA PRO A 485 -13.35 -26.85 19.33
C PRO A 485 -12.39 -26.94 20.53
N ALA A 486 -11.19 -26.35 20.45
CA ALA A 486 -10.24 -26.29 21.54
C ALA A 486 -10.45 -25.08 22.47
N HIS A 487 -11.27 -24.10 22.08
CA HIS A 487 -11.52 -22.92 22.89
C HIS A 487 -12.49 -23.23 24.05
N PRO A 488 -12.25 -22.70 25.27
CA PRO A 488 -13.14 -22.93 26.41
C PRO A 488 -14.54 -22.34 26.19
N SER A 489 -14.63 -21.20 25.51
CA SER A 489 -15.88 -20.48 25.22
C SER A 489 -16.52 -20.83 23.87
N ARG A 490 -16.28 -22.06 23.37
CA ARG A 490 -16.85 -22.56 22.11
C ARG A 490 -18.36 -22.71 22.19
N VAL A 491 -19.02 -22.73 21.03
CA VAL A 491 -20.44 -23.08 20.93
C VAL A 491 -20.56 -24.58 20.69
N GLU A 492 -21.14 -25.31 21.65
CA GLU A 492 -21.25 -26.77 21.57
C GLU A 492 -22.03 -27.23 20.32
N GLY A 493 -21.46 -28.19 19.60
CA GLY A 493 -22.06 -28.76 18.39
C GLY A 493 -21.99 -27.89 17.14
N LEU A 494 -21.47 -26.65 17.22
CA LEU A 494 -21.37 -25.73 16.09
C LEU A 494 -20.41 -26.23 14.99
N ASN A 495 -19.32 -26.89 15.40
CA ASN A 495 -18.29 -27.41 14.50
C ASN A 495 -18.13 -28.94 14.65
N PRO A 496 -19.06 -29.74 14.06
CA PRO A 496 -19.06 -31.18 14.22
C PRO A 496 -17.86 -31.84 13.53
N THR A 497 -17.49 -33.05 13.98
CA THR A 497 -16.41 -33.85 13.37
C THR A 497 -16.94 -34.74 12.25
N SER A 498 -16.21 -34.80 11.14
CA SER A 498 -16.52 -35.66 10.00
C SER A 498 -16.29 -37.13 10.29
N ALA A 499 -17.26 -37.96 9.95
CA ALA A 499 -17.11 -39.42 9.92
C ALA A 499 -16.24 -39.90 8.73
N VAL A 500 -15.97 -39.05 7.74
CA VAL A 500 -15.22 -39.40 6.52
C VAL A 500 -13.73 -39.18 6.70
N TYR A 501 -13.32 -37.99 7.14
CA TYR A 501 -11.90 -37.61 7.30
C TYR A 501 -11.45 -37.40 8.75
N SER A 502 -12.34 -37.62 9.74
CA SER A 502 -12.03 -37.54 11.18
C SER A 502 -11.51 -36.17 11.68
N GLY A 503 -11.81 -35.09 10.96
CA GLY A 503 -11.50 -33.70 11.36
C GLY A 503 -12.77 -32.84 11.54
N PRO A 504 -12.64 -31.59 12.04
CA PRO A 504 -13.78 -30.69 12.19
C PRO A 504 -14.33 -30.24 10.82
N MET A 505 -15.64 -29.95 10.76
CA MET A 505 -16.31 -29.42 9.57
C MET A 505 -15.65 -28.14 9.06
N LEU A 506 -15.44 -27.16 9.94
CA LEU A 506 -14.69 -25.95 9.67
C LEU A 506 -13.29 -26.11 10.28
N ASP A 507 -12.25 -25.97 9.48
CA ASP A 507 -10.88 -26.00 9.99
C ASP A 507 -10.54 -24.65 10.69
N PRO A 508 -10.29 -24.62 12.01
CA PRO A 508 -9.96 -23.39 12.73
C PRO A 508 -8.66 -22.71 12.27
N ALA A 509 -7.77 -23.44 11.60
CA ALA A 509 -6.58 -22.86 10.97
C ALA A 509 -6.91 -22.23 9.61
N ARG A 510 -8.11 -22.43 9.05
CA ARG A 510 -8.55 -21.91 7.74
C ARG A 510 -9.71 -20.92 7.88
N ILE A 511 -9.69 -20.15 8.97
CA ILE A 511 -10.53 -18.97 9.16
C ILE A 511 -9.68 -17.74 8.87
N TYR A 512 -9.72 -17.28 7.62
CA TYR A 512 -8.93 -16.14 7.14
C TYR A 512 -9.66 -14.84 7.47
N VAL A 513 -9.12 -14.09 8.42
CA VAL A 513 -9.70 -12.79 8.81
C VAL A 513 -9.34 -11.73 7.78
N TYR A 514 -10.37 -11.02 7.28
CA TYR A 514 -10.22 -9.88 6.39
C TYR A 514 -10.17 -8.58 7.22
N ALA A 515 -9.13 -7.74 7.16
CA ALA A 515 -7.89 -7.92 6.39
C ALA A 515 -6.66 -7.28 7.04
N TRP A 516 -5.49 -7.81 6.69
CA TRP A 516 -4.18 -7.22 6.96
C TRP A 516 -3.62 -6.55 5.69
N ASP A 517 -3.19 -5.30 5.78
CA ASP A 517 -2.67 -4.55 4.63
C ASP A 517 -1.14 -4.60 4.58
N ALA A 518 -0.56 -4.87 3.41
CA ALA A 518 0.87 -4.88 3.19
C ALA A 518 1.51 -3.49 3.33
N ARG A 519 0.73 -2.40 3.34
CA ARG A 519 1.20 -1.06 3.67
C ARG A 519 1.29 -0.91 5.20
N PRO A 520 2.44 -0.52 5.76
CA PRO A 520 2.67 -0.59 7.20
C PRO A 520 1.92 0.51 7.96
N TYR A 521 1.42 0.18 9.14
CA TYR A 521 0.86 1.16 10.07
C TYR A 521 2.00 1.84 10.86
N PRO A 522 1.96 3.16 11.14
CA PRO A 522 0.91 4.12 10.80
C PRO A 522 1.08 4.82 9.45
N ALA A 523 2.13 4.48 8.66
CA ALA A 523 2.37 5.14 7.38
C ALA A 523 1.12 5.11 6.50
N PHE A 524 0.53 3.93 6.30
CA PHE A 524 -0.87 3.82 5.93
C PHE A 524 -1.72 3.72 7.20
N PRO A 525 -2.78 4.53 7.36
CA PRO A 525 -3.37 5.45 6.38
C PRO A 525 -2.86 6.91 6.43
N ALA A 526 -1.84 7.24 7.23
CA ALA A 526 -1.44 8.64 7.46
C ALA A 526 -0.98 9.40 6.19
N MET A 527 -0.31 8.73 5.24
CA MET A 527 0.24 9.36 4.03
C MET A 527 -0.78 9.45 2.88
N THR A 528 -1.73 10.39 2.99
CA THR A 528 -2.80 10.62 2.00
C THR A 528 -2.33 11.17 0.64
N ASP A 529 -1.08 11.60 0.55
CA ASP A 529 -0.46 12.02 -0.72
C ASP A 529 0.12 10.85 -1.51
N VAL A 530 0.36 9.70 -0.83
CA VAL A 530 0.84 8.45 -1.44
C VAL A 530 -0.35 7.57 -1.79
N TRP A 531 -1.29 7.37 -0.86
CA TRP A 531 -2.41 6.45 -1.03
C TRP A 531 -3.76 7.19 -1.05
N GLY A 532 -4.52 7.02 -2.14
CA GLY A 532 -5.81 7.69 -2.34
C GLY A 532 -6.98 7.09 -1.56
N ASP A 533 -6.85 5.87 -1.07
CA ASP A 533 -7.86 5.08 -0.35
C ASP A 533 -7.72 5.14 1.18
N ALA A 534 -6.82 6.00 1.70
CA ALA A 534 -6.54 6.12 3.14
C ALA A 534 -7.80 6.37 4.00
N ALA A 535 -8.82 7.06 3.47
CA ALA A 535 -10.07 7.30 4.18
C ALA A 535 -10.84 5.99 4.48
N ASN A 536 -10.68 4.96 3.65
CA ASN A 536 -11.39 3.68 3.77
C ASN A 536 -10.95 2.93 5.04
N TRP A 537 -9.68 3.10 5.46
CA TRP A 537 -9.18 2.50 6.70
C TRP A 537 -10.01 2.88 7.91
N THR A 538 -10.61 4.07 7.97
CA THR A 538 -11.37 4.50 9.16
C THR A 538 -12.59 3.63 9.44
N TYR A 539 -13.26 3.14 8.40
CA TYR A 539 -14.54 2.43 8.49
C TYR A 539 -14.50 0.99 8.00
N GLY A 540 -13.47 0.61 7.23
CA GLY A 540 -13.38 -0.75 6.69
C GLY A 540 -12.85 -1.77 7.68
N HIS A 541 -12.54 -2.94 7.14
CA HIS A 541 -12.22 -4.17 7.88
C HIS A 541 -10.76 -4.30 8.32
N TRP A 542 -9.88 -3.35 7.95
CA TRP A 542 -8.47 -3.35 8.29
C TRP A 542 -8.19 -3.66 9.77
N LEU A 543 -7.17 -4.50 10.01
CA LEU A 543 -6.71 -4.88 11.34
C LEU A 543 -5.47 -4.10 11.81
N ASN A 544 -4.66 -3.60 10.86
CA ASN A 544 -3.42 -2.88 11.16
C ASN A 544 -3.69 -1.69 12.10
N GLY A 545 -2.98 -1.65 13.23
CA GLY A 545 -3.12 -0.60 14.24
C GLY A 545 -4.36 -0.72 15.15
N ARG A 546 -5.20 -1.76 14.99
CA ARG A 546 -6.40 -2.01 15.81
C ARG A 546 -6.30 -3.24 16.71
N LEU A 547 -5.64 -4.29 16.22
CA LEU A 547 -5.54 -5.57 16.94
C LEU A 547 -4.79 -5.50 18.27
N ALA A 548 -3.85 -4.55 18.40
CA ALA A 548 -3.02 -4.43 19.60
C ALA A 548 -3.76 -3.96 20.85
N ALA A 549 -5.01 -3.48 20.73
CA ALA A 549 -5.82 -3.04 21.87
C ALA A 549 -6.46 -4.23 22.61
N SER A 550 -6.46 -4.19 23.94
CA SER A 550 -7.05 -5.24 24.78
C SER A 550 -8.48 -4.89 25.21
N PRO A 551 -9.40 -5.86 25.30
CA PRO A 551 -10.71 -5.64 25.91
C PRO A 551 -10.58 -5.11 27.34
N LEU A 552 -11.40 -4.13 27.68
CA LEU A 552 -11.39 -3.51 29.00
C LEU A 552 -11.68 -4.52 30.12
N ALA A 553 -12.62 -5.43 29.90
CA ALA A 553 -12.92 -6.54 30.81
C ALA A 553 -11.66 -7.37 31.09
N ASP A 554 -10.95 -7.82 30.05
CA ASP A 554 -9.73 -8.63 30.17
C ASP A 554 -8.60 -7.88 30.93
N VAL A 555 -8.48 -6.56 30.72
CA VAL A 555 -7.52 -5.72 31.47
C VAL A 555 -7.89 -5.67 32.95
N VAL A 556 -9.16 -5.45 33.29
CA VAL A 556 -9.63 -5.42 34.68
C VAL A 556 -9.46 -6.80 35.33
N ASP A 557 -9.80 -7.88 34.64
CA ASP A 557 -9.61 -9.26 35.12
C ASP A 557 -8.15 -9.55 35.45
N THR A 558 -7.24 -9.14 34.56
CA THR A 558 -5.80 -9.30 34.77
C THR A 558 -5.33 -8.53 35.99
N LEU A 559 -5.76 -7.27 36.16
CA LEU A 559 -5.39 -6.46 37.32
C LEU A 559 -5.93 -7.08 38.62
N MET A 560 -7.19 -7.49 38.65
CA MET A 560 -7.80 -8.07 39.85
C MET A 560 -7.10 -9.37 40.27
N ALA A 561 -6.72 -10.20 39.31
CA ALA A 561 -5.92 -11.39 39.54
C ALA A 561 -4.50 -11.06 40.05
N ASP A 562 -3.79 -10.13 39.41
CA ASP A 562 -2.42 -9.74 39.79
C ASP A 562 -2.34 -9.13 41.19
N PHE A 563 -3.37 -8.38 41.59
CA PHE A 563 -3.47 -7.80 42.94
C PHE A 563 -4.03 -8.79 43.99
N GLY A 564 -4.37 -10.02 43.60
CA GLY A 564 -4.78 -11.09 44.52
C GLY A 564 -6.20 -10.95 45.06
N SER A 565 -7.13 -10.37 44.29
CA SER A 565 -8.55 -10.40 44.63
C SER A 565 -9.09 -11.83 44.51
N GLU A 566 -10.22 -12.14 45.17
CA GLU A 566 -10.80 -13.50 45.16
C GLU A 566 -12.09 -13.62 44.33
N THR A 567 -12.94 -12.58 44.30
CA THR A 567 -14.23 -12.57 43.59
C THR A 567 -14.48 -11.21 42.91
N TRP A 568 -14.74 -11.22 41.60
CA TRP A 568 -15.10 -10.04 40.82
C TRP A 568 -15.77 -10.41 39.48
N ASP A 569 -16.59 -9.50 38.95
CA ASP A 569 -17.21 -9.62 37.63
C ASP A 569 -16.97 -8.36 36.80
N ALA A 570 -16.17 -8.49 35.74
CA ALA A 570 -15.90 -7.44 34.75
C ALA A 570 -16.54 -7.72 33.37
N SER A 571 -17.32 -8.79 33.24
CA SER A 571 -17.88 -9.27 31.97
C SER A 571 -18.83 -8.27 31.30
N SER A 572 -19.34 -7.30 32.08
CA SER A 572 -20.29 -6.31 31.61
C SER A 572 -19.67 -5.08 30.92
N LEU A 573 -18.34 -4.97 30.93
CA LEU A 573 -17.58 -3.80 30.48
C LEU A 573 -17.36 -3.78 28.96
N ASP A 574 -17.74 -2.66 28.33
CA ASP A 574 -17.57 -2.38 26.91
C ASP A 574 -16.43 -1.37 26.70
N GLY A 575 -15.29 -1.82 26.20
CA GLY A 575 -14.17 -0.95 25.89
C GLY A 575 -12.98 -1.68 25.30
N LEU A 576 -12.16 -0.93 24.56
CA LEU A 576 -10.81 -1.34 24.17
C LEU A 576 -9.81 -0.39 24.82
N VAL A 577 -8.75 -0.96 25.36
CA VAL A 577 -7.63 -0.27 26.00
C VAL A 577 -6.43 -0.39 25.05
N PRO A 578 -6.07 0.68 24.31
CA PRO A 578 -4.98 0.61 23.34
C PRO A 578 -3.60 0.43 23.99
N GLY A 579 -3.48 0.82 25.26
CA GLY A 579 -2.31 0.57 26.09
C GLY A 579 -2.50 1.19 27.47
N TYR A 580 -1.97 0.54 28.51
CA TYR A 580 -2.04 0.99 29.89
C TYR A 580 -0.71 0.72 30.62
N ALA A 581 -0.18 1.72 31.33
CA ALA A 581 1.11 1.60 32.01
C ALA A 581 0.99 1.70 33.54
N ILE A 582 1.52 0.69 34.23
CA ILE A 582 1.78 0.70 35.67
C ILE A 582 3.29 0.80 35.86
N ASP A 583 3.79 1.99 36.18
CA ASP A 583 5.23 2.31 36.23
C ASP A 583 5.82 2.33 37.65
N ARG A 584 4.98 2.10 38.67
CA ARG A 584 5.34 2.16 40.08
C ARG A 584 4.48 1.22 40.91
N ILE A 585 4.98 0.90 42.11
CA ILE A 585 4.19 0.17 43.12
C ILE A 585 3.00 1.04 43.53
N MET A 586 1.79 0.48 43.42
CA MET A 586 0.53 1.13 43.79
C MET A 586 -0.49 0.09 44.26
N SER A 587 -1.60 0.55 44.85
CA SER A 587 -2.73 -0.31 45.23
C SER A 587 -3.61 -0.67 44.02
N ALA A 588 -4.39 -1.75 44.13
CA ALA A 588 -5.37 -2.13 43.10
C ALA A 588 -6.32 -0.97 42.75
N ARG A 589 -6.78 -0.23 43.78
CA ARG A 589 -7.61 0.96 43.59
C ARG A 589 -6.93 2.04 42.75
N GLU A 590 -5.66 2.33 43.03
CA GLU A 590 -4.90 3.32 42.25
C GLU A 590 -4.66 2.87 40.80
N ALA A 591 -4.54 1.56 40.57
CA ALA A 591 -4.42 0.99 39.23
C ALA A 591 -5.76 0.95 38.47
N LEU A 592 -6.90 0.79 39.14
CA LEU A 592 -8.22 0.77 38.50
C LEU A 592 -8.78 2.16 38.26
N GLN A 593 -8.51 3.11 39.15
CA GLN A 593 -9.11 4.45 39.11
C GLN A 593 -8.95 5.16 37.75
N PRO A 594 -7.79 5.14 37.06
CA PRO A 594 -7.69 5.75 35.73
C PRO A 594 -8.62 5.10 34.70
N LEU A 595 -8.83 3.78 34.77
CA LEU A 595 -9.74 3.05 33.89
C LEU A 595 -11.21 3.39 34.21
N GLU A 596 -11.58 3.42 35.49
CA GLU A 596 -12.91 3.85 35.95
C GLU A 596 -13.25 5.26 35.46
N GLN A 597 -12.24 6.15 35.46
CA GLN A 597 -12.37 7.53 35.04
C GLN A 597 -12.44 7.68 33.51
N ALA A 598 -11.66 6.91 32.76
CA ALA A 598 -11.60 6.98 31.30
C ALA A 598 -12.82 6.31 30.62
N TYR A 599 -13.29 5.20 31.19
CA TYR A 599 -14.36 4.38 30.62
C TYR A 599 -15.69 4.49 31.36
N PHE A 600 -15.78 5.38 32.36
CA PHE A 600 -16.99 5.70 33.13
C PHE A 600 -17.58 4.46 33.81
N ILE A 601 -16.76 3.79 34.61
CA ILE A 601 -17.12 2.55 35.31
C ILE A 601 -17.57 2.86 36.74
N ASP A 602 -18.60 2.18 37.18
CA ASP A 602 -18.95 2.04 38.60
C ASP A 602 -18.51 0.67 39.10
N THR A 603 -17.75 0.67 40.20
CA THR A 603 -17.32 -0.53 40.91
C THR A 603 -18.17 -0.65 42.16
N VAL A 604 -19.01 -1.69 42.22
CA VAL A 604 -19.99 -1.90 43.30
C VAL A 604 -19.79 -3.27 43.93
N GLU A 605 -20.09 -3.38 45.22
CA GLU A 605 -20.15 -4.68 45.88
C GLU A 605 -21.58 -5.21 45.77
N ALA A 606 -21.74 -6.40 45.18
CA ALA A 606 -23.02 -7.07 45.06
C ALA A 606 -22.83 -8.57 45.35
N GLY A 607 -23.53 -9.08 46.35
CA GLY A 607 -23.52 -10.52 46.66
C GLY A 607 -22.18 -11.08 47.14
N GLY A 608 -21.29 -10.24 47.70
CA GLY A 608 -19.94 -10.62 48.10
C GLY A 608 -18.91 -10.55 46.98
N GLU A 609 -19.27 -9.96 45.84
CA GLU A 609 -18.43 -9.81 44.65
C GLU A 609 -18.26 -8.35 44.25
N LEU A 610 -17.11 -7.99 43.72
CA LEU A 610 -16.88 -6.68 43.09
C LEU A 610 -17.37 -6.72 41.65
N VAL A 611 -18.49 -6.06 41.37
CA VAL A 611 -19.08 -5.99 40.03
C VAL A 611 -18.71 -4.66 39.39
N PHE A 612 -18.09 -4.73 38.21
CA PHE A 612 -17.75 -3.57 37.40
C PHE A 612 -18.83 -3.36 36.35
N THR A 613 -19.49 -2.21 36.41
CA THR A 613 -20.61 -1.86 35.53
C THR A 613 -20.36 -0.54 34.82
N GLN A 614 -20.69 -0.47 33.54
CA GLN A 614 -20.48 0.75 32.77
C GLN A 614 -21.66 1.71 32.89
N ARG A 615 -21.36 3.00 33.16
CA ARG A 615 -22.38 4.04 33.21
C ARG A 615 -23.01 4.20 31.83
N GLY A 616 -24.32 4.46 31.82
CA GLY A 616 -25.10 4.61 30.59
C GLY A 616 -25.52 3.30 29.92
N ASN A 617 -25.01 2.14 30.37
CA ASN A 617 -25.40 0.82 29.85
C ASN A 617 -26.62 0.21 30.60
N ALA A 618 -27.23 0.99 31.51
CA ALA A 618 -28.23 0.52 32.46
C ALA A 618 -29.52 0.03 31.80
N THR A 619 -30.17 -0.92 32.49
CA THR A 619 -31.56 -1.35 32.31
C THR A 619 -32.53 -0.16 32.39
N ALA A 620 -33.75 -0.35 31.89
CA ALA A 620 -34.79 0.68 31.95
C ALA A 620 -34.92 1.27 33.37
N SER A 621 -34.98 2.60 33.48
CA SER A 621 -35.01 3.29 34.77
C SER A 621 -36.16 2.77 35.66
N VAL A 622 -35.89 2.48 36.93
CA VAL A 622 -36.93 2.06 37.87
C VAL A 622 -37.73 3.29 38.31
N VAL A 623 -39.03 3.29 38.05
CA VAL A 623 -39.92 4.37 38.50
C VAL A 623 -40.23 4.19 39.99
N ILE A 624 -39.85 5.18 40.78
CA ILE A 624 -40.15 5.27 42.21
C ILE A 624 -41.29 6.26 42.41
N ALA A 625 -42.47 5.79 42.81
CA ALA A 625 -43.58 6.69 43.10
C ALA A 625 -43.26 7.48 44.38
N PRO A 626 -43.65 8.76 44.50
CA PRO A 626 -43.43 9.52 45.73
C PRO A 626 -44.03 8.87 46.99
N GLY A 627 -45.10 8.08 46.82
CA GLY A 627 -45.73 7.31 47.90
C GLY A 627 -44.97 6.05 48.32
N ASP A 628 -43.95 5.63 47.57
CA ASP A 628 -43.08 4.51 47.93
C ASP A 628 -42.02 4.91 48.97
N ALA A 629 -41.79 6.22 49.16
CA ALA A 629 -40.81 6.72 50.11
C ALA A 629 -41.31 6.63 51.57
N VAL A 630 -40.40 6.28 52.47
CA VAL A 630 -40.65 6.09 53.90
C VAL A 630 -40.28 7.35 54.68
N GLU A 631 -41.15 7.74 55.59
CA GLU A 631 -40.89 8.83 56.52
C GLU A 631 -39.94 8.37 57.64
N GLN A 632 -38.73 8.95 57.68
CA GLN A 632 -37.72 8.65 58.72
C GLN A 632 -38.05 9.25 60.10
N ARG A 633 -38.77 10.38 60.11
CA ARG A 633 -39.25 11.04 61.34
C ARG A 633 -40.49 11.88 61.00
N PRO A 634 -41.43 12.05 61.95
CA PRO A 634 -42.65 12.82 61.69
C PRO A 634 -42.37 14.22 61.12
N GLY A 635 -42.97 14.53 59.97
CA GLY A 635 -42.82 15.79 59.25
C GLY A 635 -41.55 15.93 58.42
N ALA A 636 -40.75 14.88 58.24
CA ALA A 636 -39.61 14.92 57.32
C ALA A 636 -40.07 14.92 55.84
N ALA A 637 -39.30 15.59 55.00
CA ALA A 637 -39.50 15.49 53.55
C ALA A 637 -39.17 14.06 53.09
N LEU A 638 -40.09 13.42 52.37
CA LEU A 638 -39.92 12.08 51.83
C LEU A 638 -38.84 12.01 50.74
N ILE A 639 -38.69 13.10 49.99
CA ILE A 639 -37.71 13.24 48.90
C ILE A 639 -37.06 14.61 49.05
N THR A 640 -35.73 14.64 49.15
CA THR A 640 -34.94 15.87 49.23
C THR A 640 -34.13 16.03 47.96
N ARG A 641 -34.27 17.18 47.29
CA ARG A 641 -33.47 17.54 46.11
C ARG A 641 -32.49 18.65 46.46
N THR A 642 -31.22 18.43 46.13
CA THR A 642 -30.15 19.41 46.34
C THR A 642 -29.50 19.71 45.01
N ARG A 643 -29.34 20.99 44.67
CA ARG A 643 -28.62 21.44 43.48
C ARG A 643 -27.36 22.18 43.87
N GLY A 644 -26.21 21.70 43.38
CA GLY A 644 -24.90 22.29 43.63
C GLY A 644 -24.77 23.70 43.06
N GLN A 645 -23.93 24.52 43.69
CA GLN A 645 -23.66 25.89 43.26
C GLN A 645 -22.76 25.90 42.02
N GLU A 646 -23.11 26.75 41.05
CA GLU A 646 -22.42 26.84 39.76
C GLU A 646 -20.90 27.07 39.88
N THR A 647 -20.47 27.97 40.77
CA THR A 647 -19.06 28.31 40.99
C THR A 647 -18.22 27.18 41.61
N GLU A 648 -18.87 26.09 42.05
CA GLU A 648 -18.18 24.92 42.60
C GLU A 648 -17.89 23.85 41.54
N LEU A 649 -18.56 23.92 40.38
CA LEU A 649 -18.43 22.99 39.25
C LEU A 649 -17.22 23.36 38.36
N PRO A 650 -16.62 22.43 37.62
CA PRO A 650 -15.53 22.74 36.69
C PRO A 650 -16.06 23.57 35.49
N GLY A 651 -15.41 24.69 35.19
CA GLY A 651 -15.61 25.44 33.93
C GLY A 651 -14.81 24.85 32.77
N ALA A 652 -13.76 24.06 33.07
CA ALA A 652 -13.01 23.27 32.10
C ALA A 652 -12.51 21.95 32.72
N ILE A 653 -12.32 20.93 31.89
CA ILE A 653 -11.69 19.65 32.23
C ILE A 653 -10.46 19.46 31.34
N LYS A 654 -9.32 19.11 31.95
CA LYS A 654 -8.08 18.75 31.27
C LYS A 654 -7.74 17.27 31.50
N VAL A 655 -7.55 16.54 30.41
CA VAL A 655 -7.14 15.13 30.42
C VAL A 655 -5.72 15.05 29.89
N ARG A 656 -4.75 14.71 30.76
CA ARG A 656 -3.39 14.35 30.33
C ARG A 656 -3.35 12.88 29.96
N TYR A 657 -2.74 12.56 28.82
CA TYR A 657 -2.67 11.20 28.29
C TYR A 657 -1.34 10.97 27.56
N VAL A 658 -1.04 9.71 27.24
CA VAL A 658 0.10 9.32 26.40
C VAL A 658 -0.39 9.22 24.96
N ASP A 659 0.18 10.00 24.05
CA ASP A 659 -0.26 10.05 22.65
C ASP A 659 0.27 8.84 21.86
N ARG A 660 -0.64 7.96 21.44
CA ARG A 660 -0.25 6.72 20.74
C ARG A 660 0.31 6.96 19.33
N ALA A 661 0.03 8.10 18.71
CA ALA A 661 0.45 8.42 17.35
C ALA A 661 1.77 9.22 17.27
N GLY A 662 2.04 10.06 18.26
CA GLY A 662 3.18 10.99 18.27
C GLY A 662 4.39 10.50 19.05
N ASP A 663 4.82 9.23 18.87
CA ASP A 663 5.98 8.65 19.57
C ASP A 663 5.80 8.63 21.11
N TYR A 664 4.59 8.27 21.57
CA TYR A 664 4.24 8.08 22.98
C TYR A 664 4.56 9.30 23.89
N ARG A 665 4.49 10.51 23.34
CA ARG A 665 4.69 11.75 24.11
C ARG A 665 3.47 12.06 24.97
N GLN A 666 3.69 12.72 26.11
CA GLN A 666 2.58 13.16 26.96
C GLN A 666 1.92 14.42 26.38
N LEU A 667 0.61 14.36 26.13
CA LEU A 667 -0.22 15.48 25.67
C LEU A 667 -1.39 15.74 26.62
N ALA A 668 -2.15 16.80 26.37
CA ALA A 668 -3.37 17.11 27.11
C ALA A 668 -4.51 17.55 26.17
N ALA A 669 -5.70 17.01 26.40
CA ALA A 669 -6.95 17.45 25.79
C ALA A 669 -7.73 18.34 26.78
N GLU A 670 -8.49 19.31 26.28
CA GLU A 670 -9.27 20.24 27.10
C GLU A 670 -10.68 20.40 26.55
N SER A 671 -11.68 20.21 27.41
CA SER A 671 -13.05 20.64 27.15
C SER A 671 -13.41 21.78 28.08
N ARG A 672 -14.11 22.80 27.56
CA ARG A 672 -14.45 24.01 28.31
C ARG A 672 -15.89 24.43 28.05
N GLN A 673 -16.51 24.98 29.09
CA GLN A 673 -17.82 25.60 28.96
C GLN A 673 -17.67 27.03 28.42
N LEU A 674 -18.49 27.38 27.42
CA LEU A 674 -18.44 28.71 26.80
C LEU A 674 -19.27 29.77 27.53
N VAL A 675 -20.12 29.34 28.47
CA VAL A 675 -21.06 30.19 29.22
C VAL A 675 -21.05 29.73 30.68
N GLY A 676 -21.07 30.68 31.62
CA GLY A 676 -21.09 30.40 33.06
C GLY A 676 -20.11 31.28 33.84
N ALA A 677 -20.22 31.26 35.16
CA ALA A 677 -19.36 32.04 36.07
C ALA A 677 -18.23 31.23 36.71
N SER A 678 -18.15 29.92 36.46
CA SER A 678 -17.08 29.08 37.02
C SER A 678 -15.74 29.28 36.31
N ALA A 679 -14.68 29.44 37.09
CA ALA A 679 -13.29 29.49 36.63
C ALA A 679 -12.48 28.26 37.10
N ARG A 680 -13.14 27.23 37.66
CA ARG A 680 -12.45 26.02 38.13
C ARG A 680 -12.02 25.15 36.96
N VAL A 681 -10.85 24.54 37.08
CA VAL A 681 -10.35 23.56 36.13
C VAL A 681 -10.21 22.23 36.86
N GLY A 682 -10.91 21.20 36.38
CA GLY A 682 -10.66 19.82 36.78
C GLY A 682 -9.54 19.24 35.93
N GLU A 683 -8.67 18.44 36.54
CA GLU A 683 -7.54 17.83 35.84
C GLU A 683 -7.44 16.36 36.23
N VAL A 684 -7.24 15.51 35.22
CA VAL A 684 -6.99 14.08 35.37
C VAL A 684 -5.79 13.68 34.53
N ALA A 685 -4.95 12.78 35.07
CA ALA A 685 -3.83 12.20 34.36
C ALA A 685 -4.09 10.71 34.17
N LEU A 686 -4.23 10.30 32.92
CA LEU A 686 -4.50 8.92 32.53
C LEU A 686 -3.19 8.33 31.96
N PRO A 687 -2.60 7.29 32.59
CA PRO A 687 -1.47 6.56 32.02
C PRO A 687 -1.95 5.55 30.97
N ILE A 688 -2.86 6.01 30.09
CA ILE A 688 -3.47 5.26 28.99
C ILE A 688 -2.95 5.85 27.69
N MET A 689 -2.59 4.98 26.74
CA MET A 689 -2.20 5.35 25.38
C MET A 689 -3.46 5.62 24.59
N LEU A 690 -3.78 6.89 24.36
CA LEU A 690 -5.02 7.32 23.70
C LEU A 690 -4.69 8.09 22.42
N ALA A 691 -5.61 8.04 21.46
CA ALA A 691 -5.66 9.04 20.40
C ALA A 691 -6.21 10.36 20.94
N ALA A 692 -5.85 11.47 20.29
CA ALA A 692 -6.32 12.80 20.67
C ALA A 692 -7.86 12.91 20.70
N THR A 693 -8.55 12.22 19.79
CA THR A 693 -10.03 12.19 19.74
C THR A 693 -10.65 11.47 20.92
N GLU A 694 -10.03 10.39 21.41
CA GLU A 694 -10.51 9.64 22.56
C GLU A 694 -10.32 10.45 23.85
N ALA A 695 -9.14 11.07 24.01
CA ALA A 695 -8.87 11.95 25.15
C ALA A 695 -9.81 13.18 25.17
N GLN A 696 -10.13 13.74 24.00
CA GLN A 696 -11.09 14.83 23.87
C GLN A 696 -12.51 14.39 24.28
N ALA A 697 -12.97 13.22 23.81
CA ALA A 697 -14.26 12.68 24.18
C ALA A 697 -14.38 12.44 25.69
N ILE A 698 -13.33 11.90 26.33
CA ILE A 698 -13.31 11.72 27.80
C ILE A 698 -13.44 13.08 28.51
N ALA A 699 -12.71 14.10 28.06
CA ALA A 699 -12.78 15.44 28.66
C ALA A 699 -14.18 16.07 28.53
N GLU A 700 -14.84 15.89 27.38
CA GLU A 700 -16.19 16.36 27.10
C GLU A 700 -17.23 15.66 27.97
N THR A 701 -17.20 14.33 28.03
CA THR A 701 -18.12 13.54 28.85
C THR A 701 -17.93 13.86 30.33
N TRP A 702 -16.69 14.02 30.83
CA TRP A 702 -16.42 14.46 32.20
C TRP A 702 -17.01 15.84 32.52
N LEU A 703 -16.89 16.79 31.60
CA LEU A 703 -17.44 18.12 31.77
C LEU A 703 -18.97 18.04 31.86
N HIS A 704 -19.62 17.35 30.92
CA HIS A 704 -21.08 17.18 30.95
C HIS A 704 -21.56 16.44 32.20
N GLU A 705 -20.95 15.31 32.55
CA GLU A 705 -21.29 14.51 33.73
C GLU A 705 -21.19 15.35 35.01
N SER A 706 -20.10 16.13 35.17
CA SER A 706 -19.91 16.99 36.35
C SER A 706 -21.04 18.03 36.51
N TRP A 707 -21.56 18.54 35.40
CA TRP A 707 -22.65 19.53 35.40
C TRP A 707 -24.02 18.91 35.58
N ILE A 708 -24.25 17.72 35.04
CA ILE A 708 -25.49 16.96 35.22
C ILE A 708 -25.60 16.48 36.66
N ALA A 709 -24.54 15.85 37.19
CA ALA A 709 -24.47 15.30 38.55
C ALA A 709 -24.48 16.35 39.68
N ARG A 710 -24.67 17.64 39.35
CA ARG A 710 -24.87 18.72 40.33
C ARG A 710 -26.17 18.57 41.11
N GLU A 711 -27.16 17.89 40.54
CA GLU A 711 -28.43 17.60 41.20
C GLU A 711 -28.35 16.25 41.92
N ARG A 712 -28.72 16.25 43.20
CA ARG A 712 -28.73 15.08 44.08
C ARG A 712 -30.11 14.87 44.67
N VAL A 713 -30.51 13.63 44.77
CA VAL A 713 -31.74 13.20 45.43
C VAL A 713 -31.37 12.34 46.64
N ARG A 714 -32.04 12.60 47.76
CA ARG A 714 -32.05 11.72 48.93
C ARG A 714 -33.47 11.31 49.26
N LEU A 715 -33.68 10.02 49.48
CA LEU A 715 -34.95 9.43 49.87
C LEU A 715 -34.70 8.16 50.68
N SER A 716 -35.71 7.71 51.43
CA SER A 716 -35.65 6.42 52.12
C SER A 716 -36.73 5.50 51.56
N LEU A 717 -36.41 4.25 51.24
CA LEU A 717 -37.33 3.26 50.67
C LEU A 717 -37.57 2.08 51.62
N PRO A 718 -38.71 1.38 51.51
CA PRO A 718 -38.99 0.20 52.33
C PRO A 718 -38.08 -0.98 51.94
N PRO A 719 -37.85 -1.95 52.84
CA PRO A 719 -37.11 -3.18 52.52
C PRO A 719 -37.70 -4.02 51.38
N SER A 720 -38.94 -3.76 50.95
CA SER A 720 -39.49 -4.39 49.74
C SER A 720 -38.84 -3.90 48.44
N ARG A 721 -37.95 -2.90 48.51
CA ARG A 721 -37.14 -2.35 47.40
C ARG A 721 -35.67 -2.78 47.46
N MET A 722 -35.37 -3.88 48.17
CA MET A 722 -34.00 -4.41 48.33
C MET A 722 -33.38 -4.90 47.01
N GLU A 723 -34.15 -4.99 45.93
CA GLU A 723 -33.62 -5.23 44.58
C GLU A 723 -32.71 -4.10 44.07
N LEU A 724 -32.83 -2.88 44.63
CA LEU A 724 -32.03 -1.74 44.21
C LEU A 724 -30.60 -1.82 44.76
N SER A 725 -29.64 -1.53 43.90
CA SER A 725 -28.21 -1.50 44.20
C SER A 725 -27.58 -0.16 43.80
N PRO A 726 -26.43 0.23 44.40
CA PRO A 726 -25.62 1.30 43.83
C PRO A 726 -25.33 1.03 42.35
N GLY A 727 -25.37 2.07 41.52
CA GLY A 727 -25.27 1.96 40.06
C GLY A 727 -26.63 1.95 39.34
N ASP A 728 -27.72 1.53 40.00
CA ASP A 728 -29.05 1.52 39.38
C ASP A 728 -29.56 2.94 39.06
N VAL A 729 -30.35 3.05 38.00
CA VAL A 729 -30.97 4.32 37.58
C VAL A 729 -32.44 4.33 37.97
N ILE A 730 -32.83 5.36 38.72
CA ILE A 730 -34.21 5.59 39.17
C ILE A 730 -34.78 6.88 38.59
N THR A 731 -36.10 6.88 38.40
CA THR A 731 -36.87 8.07 38.01
C THR A 731 -37.92 8.33 39.09
N ILE A 732 -38.02 9.57 39.57
CA ILE A 732 -39.00 9.93 40.61
C ILE A 732 -40.34 10.25 39.95
N GLY A 733 -41.40 9.57 40.35
CA GLY A 733 -42.74 9.74 39.79
C GLY A 733 -43.23 11.19 39.88
N GLY A 734 -43.63 11.76 38.74
CA GLY A 734 -44.02 13.17 38.60
C GLY A 734 -42.93 14.06 37.99
N ASP A 735 -41.69 13.57 37.87
CA ASP A 735 -40.67 14.21 37.03
C ASP A 735 -40.86 13.88 35.54
N ALA A 736 -40.18 14.64 34.67
CA ALA A 736 -40.06 14.27 33.28
C ALA A 736 -39.29 12.93 33.17
N PRO A 737 -39.62 12.04 32.22
CA PRO A 737 -38.91 10.77 32.03
C PRO A 737 -37.40 10.91 31.86
N ASP A 738 -36.94 12.03 31.30
CA ASP A 738 -35.52 12.34 31.06
C ASP A 738 -34.78 12.78 32.35
N CYS A 739 -35.50 13.01 33.45
CA CYS A 739 -34.91 13.34 34.76
C CYS A 739 -34.56 12.07 35.54
N GLN A 740 -33.45 11.46 35.16
CA GLN A 740 -32.97 10.21 35.74
C GLN A 740 -31.92 10.46 36.82
N TYR A 741 -31.88 9.59 37.83
CA TYR A 741 -30.90 9.64 38.92
C TYR A 741 -30.23 8.28 39.10
N ARG A 742 -28.90 8.24 39.06
CA ARG A 742 -28.10 7.06 39.38
C ARG A 742 -27.86 6.98 40.88
N ILE A 743 -28.15 5.84 41.49
CA ILE A 743 -27.89 5.58 42.91
C ILE A 743 -26.38 5.50 43.12
N THR A 744 -25.86 6.29 44.07
CA THR A 744 -24.44 6.30 44.43
C THR A 744 -24.15 5.67 45.78
N GLU A 745 -25.15 5.64 46.68
CA GLU A 745 -25.01 5.09 48.02
C GLU A 745 -26.36 4.53 48.49
N ILE A 746 -26.31 3.37 49.17
CA ILE A 746 -27.44 2.78 49.89
C ILE A 746 -27.01 2.47 51.32
N GLY A 747 -27.69 3.07 52.30
CA GLY A 747 -27.53 2.78 53.71
C GLY A 747 -28.61 1.81 54.21
N HIS A 748 -28.21 0.79 54.97
CA HIS A 748 -29.13 -0.17 55.57
C HIS A 748 -29.34 0.12 57.06
N ALA A 749 -30.46 0.77 57.40
CA ALA A 749 -30.83 1.13 58.77
C ALA A 749 -32.31 0.84 59.08
N GLY A 750 -32.81 -0.30 58.60
CA GLY A 750 -34.24 -0.70 58.72
C GLY A 750 -35.11 -0.22 57.56
N ALA A 751 -34.88 1.01 57.08
CA ALA A 751 -35.23 1.44 55.73
C ALA A 751 -33.96 1.51 54.86
N LEU A 752 -34.12 1.61 53.55
CA LEU A 752 -33.04 1.78 52.58
C LEU A 752 -32.83 3.28 52.36
N ASP A 753 -31.76 3.85 52.91
CA ASP A 753 -31.41 5.25 52.71
C ASP A 753 -30.64 5.42 51.41
N ILE A 754 -31.25 6.06 50.42
CA ILE A 754 -30.71 6.20 49.07
C ILE A 754 -30.19 7.61 48.86
N GLU A 755 -28.95 7.73 48.40
CA GLU A 755 -28.42 8.93 47.76
C GLU A 755 -28.16 8.65 46.28
N ALA A 756 -28.75 9.47 45.42
CA ALA A 756 -28.64 9.36 43.97
C ALA A 756 -28.25 10.71 43.34
N ARG A 757 -27.60 10.68 42.19
CA ARG A 757 -27.18 11.86 41.42
C ARG A 757 -27.81 11.85 40.05
N ALA A 758 -28.17 13.02 39.54
CA ALA A 758 -28.70 13.14 38.19
C ALA A 758 -27.70 12.56 37.18
N ILE A 759 -28.24 11.87 36.18
CA ILE A 759 -27.48 11.22 35.12
C ILE A 759 -28.23 11.43 33.79
N ASP A 760 -27.47 11.55 32.71
CA ASP A 760 -28.00 11.48 31.35
C ASP A 760 -27.24 10.36 30.63
N PRO A 761 -27.86 9.21 30.34
CA PRO A 761 -27.20 8.10 29.67
C PRO A 761 -26.64 8.47 28.28
N SER A 762 -27.20 9.48 27.60
CA SER A 762 -26.81 9.82 26.24
C SER A 762 -25.39 10.40 26.11
N ILE A 763 -24.82 10.94 27.20
CA ILE A 763 -23.47 11.52 27.19
C ILE A 763 -22.35 10.46 27.17
N TYR A 764 -22.69 9.22 27.53
CA TYR A 764 -21.76 8.08 27.50
C TYR A 764 -21.77 7.38 26.13
N ALA A 765 -22.75 7.68 25.27
CA ALA A 765 -22.74 7.23 23.90
C ALA A 765 -21.55 7.88 23.17
N ARG A 766 -20.74 7.06 22.48
CA ARG A 766 -19.58 7.57 21.72
C ARG A 766 -20.07 8.56 20.67
N GLY A 767 -19.59 9.81 20.75
CA GLY A 767 -19.90 10.86 19.79
C GLY A 767 -19.22 10.65 18.44
N LYS A 768 -19.65 11.39 17.40
CA LYS A 768 -18.88 11.55 16.16
C LYS A 768 -17.66 12.41 16.43
N ALA A 769 -16.54 11.80 16.79
CA ALA A 769 -15.26 12.50 16.75
C ALA A 769 -14.74 12.49 15.31
N SER A 770 -14.44 13.66 14.74
CA SER A 770 -13.65 13.73 13.51
C SER A 770 -12.21 13.33 13.86
N PRO A 771 -11.66 12.25 13.28
CA PRO A 771 -10.27 11.91 13.49
C PRO A 771 -9.41 13.12 13.13
N ARG A 772 -8.56 13.56 14.05
CA ARG A 772 -7.48 14.47 13.67
C ARG A 772 -6.50 13.62 12.88
N GLN A 773 -6.19 14.04 11.65
CA GLN A 773 -5.22 13.33 10.81
C GLN A 773 -3.88 13.25 11.56
N GLU A 774 -3.40 12.03 11.77
CA GLU A 774 -2.08 11.79 12.35
C GLU A 774 -1.04 12.43 11.42
N ALA A 775 -0.02 13.08 11.99
CA ALA A 775 1.05 13.64 11.17
C ALA A 775 1.75 12.48 10.45
N PRO A 776 1.98 12.56 9.13
CA PRO A 776 2.67 11.51 8.41
C PRO A 776 4.08 11.34 9.01
N PRO A 777 4.58 10.11 9.15
CA PRO A 777 5.96 9.91 9.59
C PRO A 777 6.92 10.50 8.54
N ASP A 778 8.10 10.93 9.00
CA ASP A 778 9.15 11.41 8.09
C ASP A 778 9.55 10.27 7.13
N GLN A 779 9.57 10.56 5.82
CA GLN A 779 9.97 9.58 4.82
C GLN A 779 11.49 9.37 4.84
N PRO A 780 11.96 8.11 4.84
CA PRO A 780 13.38 7.82 4.66
C PRO A 780 13.80 8.22 3.24
N ILE A 781 15.00 8.82 3.11
CA ILE A 781 15.58 9.09 1.79
C ILE A 781 16.07 7.77 1.20
N THR A 782 15.45 7.32 0.11
CA THR A 782 15.75 6.06 -0.59
C THR A 782 16.25 6.28 -2.02
N GLY A 783 16.79 5.22 -2.62
CA GLY A 783 17.26 5.21 -4.01
C GLY A 783 18.76 5.45 -4.20
N GLN A 784 19.21 5.21 -5.44
CA GLN A 784 20.58 5.33 -5.89
C GLN A 784 20.82 6.67 -6.61
N PRO A 785 21.94 7.37 -6.36
CA PRO A 785 22.29 8.60 -7.08
C PRO A 785 22.54 8.33 -8.58
N GLU A 786 22.18 9.29 -9.42
CA GLU A 786 22.71 9.29 -10.80
C GLU A 786 24.17 9.74 -10.76
N VAL A 787 25.05 9.00 -11.46
CA VAL A 787 26.49 9.25 -11.44
C VAL A 787 27.02 9.40 -12.87
N LEU A 788 27.73 10.51 -13.11
CA LEU A 788 28.40 10.78 -14.38
C LEU A 788 29.91 10.87 -14.16
N PHE A 789 30.65 10.04 -14.88
CA PHE A 789 32.12 10.06 -14.88
C PHE A 789 32.61 11.08 -15.92
N LEU A 790 33.37 12.06 -15.46
CA LEU A 790 33.82 13.22 -16.21
C LEU A 790 35.36 13.16 -16.32
N ASP A 791 35.83 12.54 -17.39
CA ASP A 791 37.24 12.61 -17.79
C ASP A 791 37.44 13.85 -18.67
N LEU A 792 37.83 14.96 -18.02
CA LEU A 792 37.86 16.28 -18.63
C LEU A 792 39.31 16.70 -18.93
N PRO A 793 39.53 17.53 -19.97
CA PRO A 793 40.79 18.25 -20.10
C PRO A 793 40.98 19.23 -18.93
N LEU A 794 42.17 19.82 -18.82
CA LEU A 794 42.43 20.88 -17.83
C LEU A 794 41.40 22.00 -17.95
N LEU A 795 40.61 22.22 -16.91
CA LEU A 795 39.56 23.26 -16.90
C LEU A 795 40.20 24.64 -16.81
N ARG A 796 41.27 24.76 -16.03
CA ARG A 796 42.14 25.94 -15.94
C ARG A 796 43.60 25.53 -16.08
N GLY A 797 44.43 26.44 -16.61
CA GLY A 797 45.84 26.15 -16.89
C GLY A 797 46.70 25.81 -15.65
N ASP A 798 46.23 26.15 -14.46
CA ASP A 798 46.85 25.90 -13.15
C ASP A 798 46.22 24.71 -12.40
N ASP A 799 45.17 24.09 -12.93
CA ASP A 799 44.58 22.91 -12.30
C ASP A 799 45.59 21.73 -12.28
N PRO A 800 45.48 20.83 -11.28
CA PRO A 800 46.15 19.53 -11.34
C PRO A 800 45.64 18.74 -12.55
N ASP A 801 46.56 18.28 -13.39
CA ASP A 801 46.27 17.54 -14.63
C ASP A 801 46.13 16.03 -14.42
N ASP A 802 46.23 15.57 -13.18
CA ASP A 802 45.99 14.19 -12.75
C ASP A 802 44.61 14.01 -12.09
N ARG A 803 43.72 14.99 -12.22
CA ARG A 803 42.34 14.90 -11.71
C ARG A 803 41.35 14.41 -12.74
N ALA A 804 40.39 13.64 -12.27
CA ALA A 804 39.10 13.46 -12.94
C ALA A 804 37.97 13.87 -12.00
N TYR A 805 36.76 13.94 -12.54
CA TYR A 805 35.59 14.40 -11.81
C TYR A 805 34.49 13.36 -11.85
N ILE A 806 33.73 13.29 -10.76
CA ILE A 806 32.50 12.51 -10.68
C ILE A 806 31.37 13.45 -10.28
N ALA A 807 30.40 13.62 -11.16
CA ALA A 807 29.18 14.33 -10.85
C ALA A 807 28.15 13.34 -10.30
N ALA A 808 27.48 13.74 -9.21
CA ALA A 808 26.47 12.93 -8.55
C ALA A 808 25.24 13.78 -8.24
N ILE A 809 24.05 13.24 -8.49
CA ILE A 809 22.79 13.91 -8.21
C ILE A 809 21.73 12.94 -7.70
N GLN A 810 21.00 13.38 -6.67
CA GLN A 810 19.83 12.70 -6.14
C GLN A 810 18.85 13.73 -5.57
N SER A 811 17.56 13.55 -5.80
CA SER A 811 16.48 14.36 -5.21
C SER A 811 15.43 13.45 -4.56
N PRO A 812 15.19 13.55 -3.24
CA PRO A 812 15.85 14.46 -2.28
C PRO A 812 17.34 14.09 -2.05
N TRP A 813 18.17 15.09 -1.75
CA TRP A 813 19.60 14.87 -1.51
C TRP A 813 19.84 14.14 -0.18
N PRO A 814 20.52 12.99 -0.17
CA PRO A 814 20.69 12.18 1.04
C PRO A 814 21.73 12.75 2.02
N GLY A 815 22.18 13.99 1.86
CA GLY A 815 23.33 14.53 2.59
C GLY A 815 24.67 14.11 1.98
N ARG A 816 25.76 14.16 2.76
CA ARG A 816 27.11 13.90 2.25
C ARG A 816 27.20 12.53 1.59
N MET A 817 27.77 12.47 0.39
CA MET A 817 28.03 11.23 -0.34
C MET A 817 29.48 10.81 -0.27
N ALA A 818 29.70 9.51 -0.17
CA ALA A 818 31.02 8.88 -0.23
C ALA A 818 31.22 8.21 -1.59
N ILE A 819 32.42 8.36 -2.16
CA ILE A 819 32.84 7.75 -3.42
C ILE A 819 33.95 6.77 -3.10
N TYR A 820 33.67 5.48 -3.25
CA TYR A 820 34.61 4.39 -3.03
C TYR A 820 35.13 3.83 -4.34
N ARG A 821 36.36 3.32 -4.33
CA ARG A 821 37.05 2.70 -5.46
C ARG A 821 37.69 1.38 -5.06
N SER A 822 37.63 0.38 -5.93
CA SER A 822 38.40 -0.87 -5.82
C SER A 822 38.88 -1.39 -7.20
N PRO A 823 40.06 -2.02 -7.29
CA PRO A 823 40.45 -2.79 -8.48
C PRO A 823 39.71 -4.14 -8.63
N SER A 824 39.00 -4.61 -7.59
CA SER A 824 38.23 -5.86 -7.54
C SER A 824 36.80 -5.58 -7.03
N GLU A 825 35.98 -6.61 -6.84
CA GLU A 825 34.61 -6.47 -6.28
C GLU A 825 34.60 -6.38 -4.73
N ASP A 826 35.76 -6.40 -4.09
CA ASP A 826 35.98 -6.29 -2.64
C ASP A 826 37.03 -5.21 -2.31
N GLY A 827 37.34 -4.97 -1.03
CA GLY A 827 38.49 -4.11 -0.66
C GLY A 827 38.39 -2.62 -1.01
N PHE A 828 37.16 -2.11 -1.17
CA PHE A 828 36.87 -0.71 -1.49
C PHE A 828 37.53 0.28 -0.53
N ARG A 829 38.12 1.35 -1.09
CA ARG A 829 38.72 2.46 -0.34
C ARG A 829 38.05 3.78 -0.71
N LEU A 830 37.91 4.68 0.26
CA LEU A 830 37.34 6.00 0.05
C LEU A 830 38.27 6.81 -0.87
N ALA A 831 37.75 7.23 -2.02
CA ALA A 831 38.44 8.06 -3.00
C ALA A 831 38.12 9.54 -2.80
N ALA A 832 36.84 9.89 -2.56
CA ALA A 832 36.41 11.27 -2.32
C ALA A 832 35.05 11.34 -1.59
N THR A 833 34.63 12.56 -1.24
CA THR A 833 33.26 12.84 -0.77
C THR A 833 32.71 14.09 -1.44
N THR A 834 31.39 14.18 -1.59
CA THR A 834 30.71 15.43 -1.97
C THR A 834 29.63 15.80 -0.95
N ALA A 835 29.50 17.09 -0.64
CA ALA A 835 28.52 17.59 0.33
C ALA A 835 27.19 17.99 -0.32
N GLY A 836 27.18 18.31 -1.61
CA GLY A 836 26.01 18.77 -2.36
C GLY A 836 25.92 18.12 -3.75
N PRO A 837 24.74 18.16 -4.38
CA PRO A 837 24.54 17.61 -5.71
C PRO A 837 25.26 18.46 -6.77
N SER A 838 25.72 17.81 -7.84
CA SER A 838 26.15 18.50 -9.06
C SER A 838 24.92 18.99 -9.84
N LEU A 839 25.01 20.14 -10.53
CA LEU A 839 23.92 20.60 -11.40
C LEU A 839 23.97 19.87 -12.75
N VAL A 840 23.09 18.89 -12.92
CA VAL A 840 22.99 18.02 -14.09
C VAL A 840 21.72 18.31 -14.89
N GLY A 841 21.78 18.12 -16.21
CA GLY A 841 20.66 18.20 -17.12
C GLY A 841 20.84 17.28 -18.32
N GLU A 842 19.89 17.36 -19.25
CA GLU A 842 19.95 16.68 -20.54
C GLU A 842 19.51 17.62 -21.67
N LEU A 843 20.07 17.43 -22.86
CA LEU A 843 19.64 18.18 -24.04
C LEU A 843 18.24 17.74 -24.50
N THR A 844 17.35 18.69 -24.74
CA THR A 844 16.01 18.39 -25.31
C THR A 844 16.02 18.39 -26.84
N GLU A 845 17.07 18.94 -27.45
CA GLU A 845 17.28 19.06 -28.89
C GLU A 845 18.75 18.77 -29.21
N PRO A 846 19.09 18.24 -30.39
CA PRO A 846 20.46 17.90 -30.72
C PRO A 846 21.31 19.17 -30.91
N LEU A 847 22.49 19.21 -30.28
CA LEU A 847 23.48 20.26 -30.50
C LEU A 847 24.31 19.93 -31.73
N GLN A 848 24.07 20.65 -32.83
CA GLN A 848 24.83 20.48 -34.07
C GLN A 848 26.29 20.92 -33.92
N PRO A 849 27.21 20.46 -34.78
CA PRO A 849 28.56 21.00 -34.85
C PRO A 849 28.56 22.52 -35.03
N GLY A 850 29.38 23.23 -34.28
CA GLY A 850 29.35 24.69 -34.19
C GLY A 850 30.70 25.36 -34.46
N VAL A 851 30.73 26.68 -34.31
CA VAL A 851 31.97 27.45 -34.44
C VAL A 851 32.81 27.32 -33.17
N ALA A 852 34.11 27.07 -33.32
CA ALA A 852 35.09 27.07 -32.24
C ALA A 852 35.88 28.39 -32.22
N TRP A 853 36.51 28.73 -31.09
CA TRP A 853 37.44 29.87 -30.92
C TRP A 853 36.84 31.27 -31.02
N ARG A 854 35.52 31.39 -31.17
CA ARG A 854 34.80 32.67 -31.20
C ARG A 854 33.45 32.54 -30.52
N LEU A 855 32.89 33.66 -30.10
CA LEU A 855 31.55 33.70 -29.53
C LEU A 855 30.52 33.30 -30.59
N ASP A 856 29.81 32.21 -30.33
CA ASP A 856 28.71 31.73 -31.14
C ASP A 856 27.44 32.50 -30.78
N MET A 857 27.02 33.37 -31.70
CA MET A 857 25.86 34.25 -31.55
C MET A 857 24.58 33.65 -32.14
N ALA A 858 24.68 32.53 -32.88
CA ALA A 858 23.57 31.99 -33.66
C ALA A 858 23.00 30.71 -33.06
N ASN A 859 23.87 29.80 -32.60
CA ASN A 859 23.44 28.54 -32.02
C ASN A 859 23.04 28.70 -30.55
N HIS A 860 22.21 27.78 -30.09
CA HIS A 860 21.78 27.71 -28.69
C HIS A 860 21.77 26.25 -28.22
N ILE A 861 21.78 26.08 -26.90
CA ILE A 861 21.61 24.78 -26.24
C ILE A 861 20.29 24.83 -25.49
N THR A 862 19.38 23.90 -25.76
CA THR A 862 18.15 23.75 -24.97
C THR A 862 18.34 22.57 -24.01
N VAL A 863 18.36 22.85 -22.70
CA VAL A 863 18.68 21.88 -21.65
C VAL A 863 17.57 21.82 -20.60
N ARG A 864 17.17 20.61 -20.21
CA ARG A 864 16.28 20.35 -19.07
C ARG A 864 17.10 19.97 -17.85
N LEU A 865 16.89 20.65 -16.73
CA LEU A 865 17.72 20.52 -15.52
C LEU A 865 17.06 19.73 -14.40
N ALA A 866 17.91 19.07 -13.63
CA ALA A 866 17.57 18.38 -12.40
C ALA A 866 17.44 19.30 -11.17
N GLY A 867 17.71 20.61 -11.26
CA GLY A 867 17.68 21.55 -10.12
C GLY A 867 17.22 22.96 -10.49
N GLU A 868 17.15 23.85 -9.49
CA GLU A 868 16.62 25.21 -9.65
C GLU A 868 17.64 26.21 -10.20
N GLY A 869 17.96 26.04 -11.49
CA GLY A 869 18.22 27.17 -12.38
C GLY A 869 19.67 27.44 -12.81
N LEU A 870 19.77 28.02 -14.00
CA LEU A 870 21.00 28.62 -14.55
C LEU A 870 20.85 30.14 -14.55
N ARG A 871 21.96 30.85 -14.46
CA ARG A 871 21.97 32.32 -14.47
C ARG A 871 22.74 32.87 -15.66
N SER A 872 22.23 33.98 -16.20
CA SER A 872 22.97 34.78 -17.17
C SER A 872 24.13 35.50 -16.48
N ILE A 873 25.23 35.68 -17.20
CA ILE A 873 26.45 36.36 -16.76
C ILE A 873 26.86 37.44 -17.76
N SER A 874 27.73 38.36 -17.34
CA SER A 874 28.33 39.32 -18.27
C SER A 874 29.31 38.63 -19.22
N GLU A 875 29.53 39.23 -20.39
CA GLU A 875 30.56 38.76 -21.33
C GLU A 875 31.95 38.74 -20.70
N GLN A 876 32.25 39.70 -19.82
CA GLN A 876 33.52 39.71 -19.09
C GLN A 876 33.66 38.50 -18.16
N ALA A 877 32.61 38.13 -17.43
CA ALA A 877 32.63 36.93 -16.59
C ALA A 877 32.71 35.64 -17.43
N LEU A 878 32.07 35.63 -18.62
CA LEU A 878 32.19 34.53 -19.56
C LEU A 878 33.66 34.34 -19.99
N LEU A 879 34.33 35.43 -20.41
CA LEU A 879 35.72 35.39 -20.82
C LEU A 879 36.69 35.08 -19.66
N ASP A 880 36.27 35.32 -18.42
CA ASP A 880 37.00 34.92 -17.19
C ASP A 880 36.72 33.45 -16.79
N GLY A 881 36.02 32.68 -17.60
CA GLY A 881 35.81 31.24 -17.40
C GLY A 881 34.53 30.86 -16.63
N ALA A 882 33.61 31.80 -16.37
CA ALA A 882 32.34 31.47 -15.72
C ALA A 882 31.36 30.74 -16.65
N ASN A 883 30.34 30.10 -16.05
CA ASN A 883 29.32 29.30 -16.74
C ASN A 883 29.89 28.18 -17.64
N LEU A 884 30.99 27.55 -17.22
CA LEU A 884 31.55 26.38 -17.90
C LEU A 884 30.69 25.14 -17.63
N ALA A 885 30.34 24.44 -18.69
CA ALA A 885 29.57 23.20 -18.66
C ALA A 885 30.22 22.13 -19.56
N ALA A 886 30.03 20.87 -19.20
CA ALA A 886 30.39 19.72 -20.00
C ALA A 886 29.13 19.13 -20.66
N VAL A 887 29.18 18.91 -21.97
CA VAL A 887 28.09 18.30 -22.77
C VAL A 887 28.62 17.04 -23.42
N ARG A 888 27.92 15.92 -23.28
CA ARG A 888 28.39 14.65 -23.85
C ARG A 888 28.16 14.60 -25.36
N SER A 889 29.22 14.44 -26.13
CA SER A 889 29.16 14.40 -27.59
C SER A 889 28.71 13.02 -28.11
N ALA A 890 28.43 12.95 -29.41
CA ALA A 890 28.12 11.70 -30.11
C ALA A 890 29.32 10.74 -30.17
N SER A 891 30.57 11.24 -30.02
CA SER A 891 31.76 10.38 -29.87
C SER A 891 31.87 9.71 -28.49
N GLY A 892 31.08 10.17 -27.51
CA GLY A 892 31.13 9.73 -26.12
C GLY A 892 32.06 10.57 -25.23
N ASP A 893 32.89 11.43 -25.82
CA ASP A 893 33.74 12.42 -25.15
C ASP A 893 32.91 13.61 -24.63
N TRP A 894 33.53 14.44 -23.78
CA TRP A 894 32.91 15.67 -23.28
C TRP A 894 33.34 16.89 -24.09
N GLU A 895 32.37 17.64 -24.62
CA GLU A 895 32.59 18.99 -25.11
C GLU A 895 32.47 19.98 -23.94
N LEU A 896 33.47 20.85 -23.78
CA LEU A 896 33.37 21.96 -22.84
C LEU A 896 32.81 23.21 -23.53
N VAL A 897 31.72 23.73 -22.97
CA VAL A 897 30.97 24.89 -23.49
C VAL A 897 30.73 25.88 -22.37
N GLN A 898 30.86 27.17 -22.66
CA GLN A 898 30.40 28.25 -21.79
C GLN A 898 29.22 28.99 -22.42
N PHE A 899 28.38 29.62 -21.60
CA PHE A 899 27.22 30.41 -22.05
C PHE A 899 27.07 31.71 -21.26
N ALA A 900 26.77 32.82 -21.93
CA ALA A 900 26.49 34.09 -21.25
C ALA A 900 25.01 34.26 -20.88
N LEU A 901 24.08 33.77 -21.71
CA LEU A 901 22.65 33.95 -21.48
C LEU A 901 21.98 32.61 -21.16
N ALA A 902 21.14 32.60 -20.13
CA ALA A 902 20.27 31.50 -19.76
C ALA A 902 18.84 32.02 -19.59
N GLU A 903 17.94 31.57 -20.46
CA GLU A 903 16.53 31.94 -20.50
C GLU A 903 15.67 30.72 -20.13
N LEU A 904 14.77 30.85 -19.15
CA LEU A 904 13.81 29.79 -18.80
C LEU A 904 12.69 29.76 -19.85
N VAL A 905 12.62 28.69 -20.64
CA VAL A 905 11.66 28.54 -21.76
C VAL A 905 10.57 27.51 -21.52
N GLY A 906 10.63 26.78 -20.39
CA GLY A 906 9.64 25.80 -19.97
C GLY A 906 9.93 25.28 -18.56
N GLU A 907 9.17 24.30 -18.07
CA GLU A 907 9.41 23.68 -16.76
C GLU A 907 10.83 23.11 -16.70
N ARG A 908 11.67 23.69 -15.82
CA ARG A 908 13.09 23.33 -15.63
C ARG A 908 13.91 23.32 -16.92
N THR A 909 13.45 23.97 -17.99
CA THR A 909 14.05 23.91 -19.32
C THR A 909 14.58 25.28 -19.70
N PHE A 910 15.89 25.35 -19.98
CA PHE A 910 16.61 26.58 -20.27
C PHE A 910 17.16 26.59 -21.69
N ARG A 911 17.05 27.73 -22.36
CA ARG A 911 17.76 28.03 -23.60
C ARG A 911 19.02 28.83 -23.28
N LEU A 912 20.17 28.27 -23.61
CA LEU A 912 21.49 28.86 -23.41
C LEU A 912 22.00 29.43 -24.72
N SER A 913 22.46 30.68 -24.71
CA SER A 913 22.95 31.36 -25.91
C SER A 913 24.17 32.24 -25.61
N ARG A 914 24.80 32.76 -26.69
CA ARG A 914 26.11 33.41 -26.67
C ARG A 914 27.16 32.45 -26.12
N LEU A 915 27.45 31.42 -26.91
CA LEU A 915 28.22 30.25 -26.47
C LEU A 915 29.71 30.41 -26.81
N LEU A 916 30.59 29.97 -25.91
CA LEU A 916 31.98 29.66 -26.25
C LEU A 916 32.13 28.14 -26.26
N ARG A 917 32.33 27.57 -27.44
CA ARG A 917 32.37 26.12 -27.65
C ARG A 917 33.80 25.60 -27.78
N ALA A 918 33.95 24.28 -27.70
CA ALA A 918 35.22 23.58 -27.84
C ALA A 918 36.33 24.08 -26.88
N GLN A 919 35.96 24.48 -25.65
CA GLN A 919 36.92 25.01 -24.68
C GLN A 919 37.94 23.93 -24.29
N ALA A 920 39.15 24.37 -23.91
CA ALA A 920 40.27 23.49 -23.52
C ALA A 920 40.62 22.37 -24.53
N GLY A 921 40.31 22.57 -25.82
CA GLY A 921 40.70 21.65 -26.88
C GLY A 921 39.72 20.50 -27.17
N THR A 922 38.46 20.61 -26.76
CA THR A 922 37.42 19.62 -27.05
C THR A 922 36.82 19.77 -28.46
N ASP A 923 37.61 20.24 -29.43
CA ASP A 923 37.21 20.52 -30.81
C ASP A 923 36.67 19.30 -31.55
N VAL A 924 37.24 18.11 -31.29
CA VAL A 924 36.78 16.85 -31.89
C VAL A 924 35.42 16.44 -31.35
N ALA A 925 35.20 16.58 -30.03
CA ALA A 925 33.90 16.33 -29.40
C ALA A 925 32.84 17.28 -29.97
N ALA A 926 33.16 18.58 -30.07
CA ALA A 926 32.28 19.58 -30.66
C ALA A 926 31.93 19.29 -32.13
N ALA A 927 32.90 18.83 -32.93
CA ALA A 927 32.71 18.49 -34.33
C ALA A 927 31.80 17.27 -34.54
N SER A 928 31.69 16.37 -33.55
CA SER A 928 30.77 15.23 -33.60
C SER A 928 29.31 15.60 -33.29
N GLY A 929 29.07 16.79 -32.71
CA GLY A 929 27.76 17.19 -32.22
C GLY A 929 27.34 16.40 -30.97
N SER A 930 26.17 16.72 -30.41
CA SER A 930 25.57 15.99 -29.27
C SER A 930 24.11 15.67 -29.58
N PRO A 931 23.64 14.43 -29.38
CA PRO A 931 22.26 14.04 -29.65
C PRO A 931 21.29 14.60 -28.59
N THR A 932 19.98 14.55 -28.87
CA THR A 932 18.94 14.70 -27.84
C THR A 932 19.13 13.65 -26.74
N GLY A 933 18.91 14.03 -25.48
CA GLY A 933 19.16 13.21 -24.30
C GLY A 933 20.63 13.20 -23.84
N ALA A 934 21.53 13.90 -24.53
CA ALA A 934 22.93 13.99 -24.11
C ALA A 934 23.05 14.66 -22.72
N PRO A 935 23.82 14.06 -21.78
CA PRO A 935 24.08 14.66 -20.48
C PRO A 935 24.75 16.03 -20.57
N PHE A 936 24.28 16.94 -19.71
CA PHE A 936 24.83 18.27 -19.46
C PHE A 936 25.22 18.37 -17.98
N VAL A 937 26.42 18.87 -17.67
CA VAL A 937 26.87 19.11 -16.30
C VAL A 937 27.46 20.51 -16.19
N LEU A 938 26.93 21.34 -15.29
CA LEU A 938 27.57 22.62 -14.95
C LEU A 938 28.76 22.37 -14.02
N LEU A 939 29.92 22.94 -14.35
CA LEU A 939 31.16 22.77 -13.59
C LEU A 939 31.30 23.91 -12.56
N ASP A 940 30.46 23.89 -11.52
CA ASP A 940 30.35 24.92 -10.48
C ASP A 940 30.94 24.52 -9.10
N ASN A 941 31.84 23.53 -9.11
CA ASN A 941 32.38 22.82 -7.94
C ASN A 941 31.43 21.82 -7.26
N GLY A 942 30.26 21.54 -7.84
CA GLY A 942 29.39 20.45 -7.36
C GLY A 942 29.89 19.03 -7.69
N ALA A 943 30.83 18.88 -8.64
CA ALA A 943 31.44 17.60 -8.98
C ALA A 943 32.62 17.27 -8.06
N ALA A 944 32.71 16.03 -7.59
CA ALA A 944 33.80 15.58 -6.73
C ALA A 944 35.08 15.37 -7.57
N ALA A 945 36.18 16.02 -7.17
CA ALA A 945 37.49 15.79 -7.74
C ALA A 945 38.11 14.49 -7.20
N ILE A 946 38.66 13.68 -8.09
CA ILE A 946 39.35 12.43 -7.80
C ILE A 946 40.79 12.56 -8.26
N ASP A 947 41.75 12.31 -7.35
CA ASP A 947 43.16 12.22 -7.72
C ASP A 947 43.41 10.86 -8.39
N LEU A 948 43.95 10.86 -9.61
CA LEU A 948 44.26 9.67 -10.40
C LEU A 948 45.78 9.48 -10.54
N PRO A 949 46.38 8.62 -9.71
CA PRO A 949 47.78 8.24 -9.85
C PRO A 949 48.07 7.65 -11.25
N PRO A 950 49.28 7.87 -11.81
CA PRO A 950 49.61 7.39 -13.16
C PRO A 950 49.40 5.90 -13.39
N VAL A 951 49.62 5.07 -12.37
CA VAL A 951 49.43 3.61 -12.44
C VAL A 951 47.97 3.20 -12.66
N GLN A 952 47.00 4.11 -12.50
CA GLN A 952 45.57 3.84 -12.64
C GLN A 952 44.99 4.25 -13.99
N THR A 953 45.80 4.87 -14.86
CA THR A 953 45.38 5.35 -16.19
C THR A 953 44.96 4.18 -17.08
N GLY A 954 43.78 4.27 -17.70
CA GLY A 954 43.23 3.24 -18.59
C GLY A 954 42.86 1.92 -17.90
N LEU A 955 43.03 1.82 -16.57
CA LEU A 955 42.66 0.63 -15.83
C LEU A 955 41.20 0.73 -15.34
N PRO A 956 40.33 -0.25 -15.67
CA PRO A 956 38.99 -0.28 -15.13
C PRO A 956 39.04 -0.43 -13.60
N ALA A 957 38.21 0.36 -12.91
CA ALA A 957 38.01 0.24 -11.48
C ALA A 957 36.51 0.12 -11.20
N ASN A 958 36.19 -0.60 -10.12
CA ASN A 958 34.85 -0.68 -9.58
C ASN A 958 34.62 0.48 -8.61
N TRP A 959 33.51 1.17 -8.78
CA TRP A 959 33.11 2.34 -8.01
C TRP A 959 31.84 2.06 -7.24
N ARG A 960 31.76 2.56 -6.00
CA ARG A 960 30.52 2.61 -5.22
C ARG A 960 30.28 4.02 -4.70
N ILE A 961 29.15 4.62 -5.08
CA ILE A 961 28.81 6.01 -4.75
C ILE A 961 27.46 6.04 -4.05
N GLY A 962 27.40 6.57 -2.82
CA GLY A 962 26.18 6.56 -2.02
C GLY A 962 26.27 7.40 -0.75
N PRO A 963 25.21 7.43 0.08
CA PRO A 963 25.17 8.23 1.31
C PRO A 963 26.25 7.81 2.31
N ALA A 964 27.05 8.75 2.80
CA ALA A 964 28.21 8.46 3.66
C ALA A 964 27.83 7.90 5.05
N ARG A 965 26.56 8.03 5.46
CA ARG A 965 26.04 7.48 6.74
C ARG A 965 25.67 5.99 6.67
N LEU A 966 25.57 5.43 5.47
CA LEU A 966 25.13 4.06 5.24
C LEU A 966 26.33 3.15 4.95
N ASP A 967 26.16 1.86 5.20
CA ASP A 967 27.16 0.84 4.85
C ASP A 967 27.37 0.78 3.32
N ILE A 968 28.59 0.48 2.87
CA ILE A 968 28.95 0.41 1.44
C ILE A 968 28.17 -0.68 0.68
N GLY A 969 27.70 -1.72 1.38
CA GLY A 969 26.83 -2.77 0.87
C GLY A 969 25.38 -2.34 0.67
N HIS A 970 24.97 -1.18 1.19
CA HIS A 970 23.58 -0.74 1.17
C HIS A 970 23.07 -0.51 -0.28
N PRO A 971 21.83 -0.91 -0.62
CA PRO A 971 21.26 -0.74 -1.97
C PRO A 971 21.25 0.70 -2.51
N SER A 972 21.37 1.70 -1.65
CA SER A 972 21.48 3.13 -2.04
C SER A 972 22.82 3.51 -2.67
N PHE A 973 23.81 2.60 -2.73
CA PHE A 973 25.06 2.83 -3.44
C PHE A 973 24.92 2.45 -4.91
N THR A 974 25.22 3.41 -5.81
CA THR A 974 25.39 3.13 -7.24
C THR A 974 26.70 2.41 -7.45
N ALA A 975 26.64 1.22 -8.04
CA ALA A 975 27.81 0.48 -8.50
C ALA A 975 28.08 0.76 -9.98
N ALA A 976 29.33 1.05 -10.33
CA ALA A 976 29.73 1.29 -11.72
C ALA A 976 31.16 0.83 -11.99
N SER A 977 31.45 0.40 -13.22
CA SER A 977 32.81 0.14 -13.69
C SER A 977 33.23 1.24 -14.66
N HIS A 978 34.36 1.90 -14.38
CA HIS A 978 34.86 2.98 -15.22
C HIS A 978 36.40 3.05 -15.18
N ALA A 979 37.00 3.30 -16.34
CA ALA A 979 38.43 3.55 -16.52
C ALA A 979 38.61 5.01 -16.94
N PHE A 980 39.45 5.74 -16.21
CA PHE A 980 39.85 7.11 -16.57
C PHE A 980 41.15 7.08 -17.37
N GLU A 981 41.20 7.82 -18.47
CA GLU A 981 42.34 7.99 -19.36
C GLU A 981 43.25 9.15 -18.93
N ARG A 982 42.83 10.00 -17.98
CA ARG A 982 43.54 11.23 -17.55
C ARG A 982 43.65 12.25 -18.70
N THR A 983 42.52 12.62 -19.28
CA THR A 983 42.42 13.52 -20.43
C THR A 983 43.08 14.88 -20.20
N GLY A 984 43.19 15.35 -18.95
CA GLY A 984 43.96 16.55 -18.59
C GLY A 984 45.45 16.52 -19.01
N ARG A 985 46.04 15.34 -19.23
CA ARG A 985 47.42 15.14 -19.72
C ARG A 985 47.51 14.97 -21.24
N ARG A 986 46.39 14.82 -21.96
CA ARG A 986 46.37 14.62 -23.41
C ARG A 986 46.83 15.90 -24.12
N PRO A 987 47.89 15.87 -24.95
CA PRO A 987 48.27 17.03 -25.76
C PRO A 987 47.12 17.50 -26.65
N LEU A 988 46.98 18.83 -26.81
CA LEU A 988 45.97 19.42 -27.68
C LEU A 988 46.28 19.13 -29.15
N SER A 989 45.24 19.16 -29.99
CA SER A 989 45.43 19.01 -31.43
C SER A 989 46.26 20.17 -31.99
N PRO A 990 47.30 19.93 -32.80
CA PRO A 990 47.99 21.00 -33.52
C PRO A 990 47.02 21.80 -34.40
N CYS A 991 47.35 23.04 -34.74
CA CYS A 991 46.52 23.86 -35.63
C CYS A 991 47.26 24.25 -36.91
N HIS A 992 46.52 24.78 -37.88
CA HIS A 992 47.07 25.29 -39.15
C HIS A 992 47.98 24.31 -39.90
N VAL A 993 47.58 23.03 -39.99
CA VAL A 993 48.28 22.05 -40.84
C VAL A 993 48.25 22.53 -42.29
N ARG A 994 49.41 22.60 -42.94
CA ARG A 994 49.61 23.06 -44.32
C ARG A 994 50.57 22.14 -45.04
N GLY A 995 50.30 21.89 -46.32
CA GLY A 995 51.17 21.17 -47.23
C GLY A 995 51.70 22.11 -48.30
N SER A 996 52.98 21.97 -48.66
CA SER A 996 53.54 22.60 -49.85
C SER A 996 54.46 21.64 -50.58
N ARG A 997 54.35 21.60 -51.91
CA ARG A 997 55.19 20.71 -52.73
C ARG A 997 56.43 21.43 -53.22
N VAL A 998 57.60 20.83 -53.00
CA VAL A 998 58.89 21.32 -53.49
C VAL A 998 59.61 20.16 -54.17
N SER A 999 59.80 20.24 -55.50
CA SER A 999 60.48 19.20 -56.29
C SER A 999 59.90 17.77 -56.13
N GLY A 1000 58.59 17.65 -55.84
CA GLY A 1000 57.86 16.39 -55.67
C GLY A 1000 57.62 15.98 -54.20
N ASP A 1001 58.48 16.41 -53.28
CA ASP A 1001 58.31 16.16 -51.85
C ASP A 1001 57.19 17.02 -51.29
N LEU A 1002 56.39 16.46 -50.38
CA LEU A 1002 55.35 17.20 -49.67
C LEU A 1002 55.89 17.64 -48.30
N ASP A 1003 56.12 18.94 -48.16
CA ASP A 1003 56.49 19.57 -46.89
C ASP A 1003 55.23 19.90 -46.08
N ILE A 1004 55.08 19.25 -44.93
CA ILE A 1004 53.91 19.35 -44.06
C ILE A 1004 54.32 20.14 -42.82
N THR A 1005 53.63 21.24 -42.54
CA THR A 1005 53.91 22.14 -41.40
C THR A 1005 52.65 22.37 -40.58
N TRP A 1006 52.79 22.70 -39.29
CA TRP A 1006 51.69 23.02 -38.39
C TRP A 1006 52.13 24.00 -37.29
N ILE A 1007 51.20 24.40 -36.41
CA ILE A 1007 51.47 25.24 -35.24
C ILE A 1007 51.12 24.45 -33.97
N ARG A 1008 52.03 24.47 -33.00
CA ARG A 1008 51.86 23.82 -31.69
C ARG A 1008 50.74 24.49 -30.89
N ARG A 1009 49.98 23.69 -30.15
CA ARG A 1009 49.06 24.15 -29.11
C ARG A 1009 49.54 23.64 -27.76
N THR A 1010 49.25 24.36 -26.68
CA THR A 1010 49.64 23.93 -25.32
C THR A 1010 48.43 23.90 -24.41
N ARG A 1011 48.45 22.98 -23.45
CA ARG A 1011 47.38 22.76 -22.47
C ARG A 1011 47.51 23.62 -21.21
N ARG A 1012 48.71 24.14 -20.91
CA ARG A 1012 48.98 25.03 -19.76
C ARG A 1012 49.54 26.36 -20.24
N GLY A 1013 48.98 27.47 -19.75
CA GLY A 1013 49.51 28.82 -20.01
C GLY A 1013 49.46 29.29 -21.47
N GLY A 1014 48.60 28.70 -22.30
CA GLY A 1014 48.49 29.02 -23.73
C GLY A 1014 47.77 30.34 -24.05
N ASP A 1015 47.06 30.92 -23.08
CA ASP A 1015 46.21 32.11 -23.29
C ASP A 1015 46.92 33.45 -23.05
N SER A 1016 48.22 33.43 -22.75
CA SER A 1016 48.99 34.66 -22.54
C SER A 1016 49.29 35.37 -23.86
N TRP A 1017 48.93 36.65 -23.95
CA TRP A 1017 49.21 37.51 -25.10
C TRP A 1017 50.58 38.22 -25.00
N GLU A 1018 51.26 38.11 -23.86
CA GLU A 1018 52.57 38.75 -23.62
C GLU A 1018 53.74 37.86 -24.03
N ALA A 1019 53.54 36.54 -24.10
CA ALA A 1019 54.58 35.59 -24.46
C ALA A 1019 54.79 35.53 -25.99
N LEU A 1020 56.04 35.36 -26.43
CA LEU A 1020 56.39 35.24 -27.85
C LEU A 1020 55.91 33.93 -28.49
N ASP A 1021 55.81 32.88 -27.70
CA ASP A 1021 55.31 31.56 -28.08
C ASP A 1021 54.67 30.91 -26.84
N VAL A 1022 53.75 29.97 -27.07
CA VAL A 1022 53.09 29.23 -26.00
C VAL A 1022 54.08 28.28 -25.32
N PRO A 1023 54.04 28.13 -23.98
CA PRO A 1023 54.98 27.27 -23.27
C PRO A 1023 54.82 25.79 -23.67
N LEU A 1024 55.92 25.03 -23.70
CA LEU A 1024 55.89 23.59 -23.90
C LEU A 1024 55.49 22.90 -22.59
N SER A 1025 54.31 22.28 -22.56
CA SER A 1025 53.80 21.55 -21.38
C SER A 1025 54.31 20.11 -21.26
N GLU A 1026 55.00 19.62 -22.29
CA GLU A 1026 55.49 18.24 -22.38
C GLU A 1026 57.03 18.18 -22.20
N THR A 1027 57.57 17.02 -21.84
CA THR A 1027 59.02 16.85 -21.59
C THR A 1027 59.90 17.15 -22.80
N SER A 1028 59.35 16.98 -24.00
CA SER A 1028 60.00 17.26 -25.28
C SER A 1028 58.95 17.60 -26.33
N GLU A 1029 59.33 18.42 -27.31
CA GLU A 1029 58.48 18.70 -28.48
C GLU A 1029 58.65 17.60 -29.52
N THR A 1030 57.64 16.74 -29.66
CA THR A 1030 57.66 15.59 -30.57
C THR A 1030 56.28 15.35 -31.15
N TYR A 1031 56.23 14.87 -32.40
CA TYR A 1031 55.01 14.68 -33.16
C TYR A 1031 55.04 13.37 -33.98
N GLU A 1032 53.85 12.84 -34.26
CA GLU A 1032 53.62 11.82 -35.27
C GLU A 1032 52.63 12.32 -36.32
N VAL A 1033 52.86 11.99 -37.59
CA VAL A 1033 51.99 12.33 -38.71
C VAL A 1033 51.60 11.06 -39.44
N ASP A 1034 50.34 10.68 -39.30
CA ASP A 1034 49.76 9.58 -40.07
C ASP A 1034 49.36 10.09 -41.47
N ILE A 1035 49.78 9.36 -42.49
CA ILE A 1035 49.39 9.54 -43.89
C ILE A 1035 48.28 8.53 -44.19
N HIS A 1036 47.15 9.01 -44.69
CA HIS A 1036 45.95 8.22 -44.89
C HIS A 1036 45.58 8.06 -46.37
N ASP A 1037 45.01 6.90 -46.68
CA ASP A 1037 44.16 6.68 -47.86
C ASP A 1037 42.78 6.20 -47.38
N GLY A 1038 41.78 7.06 -47.57
CA GLY A 1038 40.49 6.93 -46.85
C GLY A 1038 40.72 6.85 -45.33
N ASP A 1039 40.22 5.79 -44.70
CA ASP A 1039 40.40 5.53 -43.27
C ASP A 1039 41.68 4.74 -42.93
N THR A 1040 42.42 4.26 -43.94
CA THR A 1040 43.61 3.42 -43.73
C THR A 1040 44.85 4.28 -43.52
N VAL A 1041 45.61 4.03 -42.44
CA VAL A 1041 46.94 4.61 -42.25
C VAL A 1041 47.94 3.86 -43.10
N LEU A 1042 48.52 4.52 -44.10
CA LEU A 1042 49.57 3.94 -44.96
C LEU A 1042 50.96 4.07 -44.34
N ARG A 1043 51.20 5.19 -43.62
CA ARG A 1043 52.50 5.49 -43.01
C ARG A 1043 52.34 6.41 -41.81
N THR A 1044 53.21 6.25 -40.81
CA THR A 1044 53.40 7.20 -39.72
C THR A 1044 54.81 7.80 -39.81
N LEU A 1045 54.91 9.12 -39.84
CA LEU A 1045 56.18 9.86 -39.83
C LEU A 1045 56.41 10.52 -38.47
N ALA A 1046 57.60 10.38 -37.90
CA ALA A 1046 57.98 11.07 -36.66
C ALA A 1046 58.63 12.43 -36.95
N ALA A 1047 58.37 13.43 -36.11
CA ALA A 1047 58.97 14.75 -36.20
C ALA A 1047 59.34 15.31 -34.80
N ALA A 1048 60.46 16.04 -34.72
CA ALA A 1048 60.94 16.69 -33.49
C ALA A 1048 60.78 18.23 -33.52
N GLU A 1049 60.13 18.73 -34.56
CA GLU A 1049 59.79 20.14 -34.81
C GLU A 1049 58.41 20.16 -35.51
N PRO A 1050 57.70 21.30 -35.58
CA PRO A 1050 56.35 21.36 -36.15
C PRO A 1050 56.35 21.32 -37.70
N ARG A 1051 57.14 20.40 -38.27
CA ARG A 1051 57.36 20.18 -39.69
C ARG A 1051 57.81 18.73 -39.95
N VAL A 1052 57.32 18.13 -41.03
CA VAL A 1052 57.82 16.85 -41.56
C VAL A 1052 57.81 16.84 -43.08
N VAL A 1053 58.79 16.18 -43.69
CA VAL A 1053 58.86 16.01 -45.15
C VAL A 1053 58.43 14.60 -45.53
N TYR A 1054 57.36 14.51 -46.32
CA TYR A 1054 56.90 13.27 -46.93
C TYR A 1054 57.49 13.15 -48.34
N GLY A 1055 58.61 12.45 -48.44
CA GLY A 1055 59.42 12.38 -49.66
C GLY A 1055 58.71 11.67 -50.83
N THR A 1056 59.08 12.05 -52.05
CA THR A 1056 58.51 11.56 -53.30
C THR A 1056 58.60 10.04 -53.42
N ALA A 1057 59.70 9.43 -52.95
CA ALA A 1057 59.87 7.99 -52.95
C ALA A 1057 58.91 7.28 -51.98
N MET A 1058 58.61 7.90 -50.83
CA MET A 1058 57.63 7.35 -49.87
C MET A 1058 56.22 7.44 -50.44
N GLN A 1059 55.87 8.57 -51.07
CA GLN A 1059 54.61 8.75 -51.79
C GLN A 1059 54.39 7.68 -52.87
N ALA A 1060 55.43 7.40 -53.68
CA ALA A 1060 55.34 6.38 -54.72
C ALA A 1060 55.20 4.95 -54.16
N VAL A 1061 55.79 4.65 -53.00
CA VAL A 1061 55.62 3.35 -52.33
C VAL A 1061 54.20 3.20 -51.77
N ASP A 1062 53.67 4.24 -51.15
CA ASP A 1062 52.40 4.15 -50.42
C ASP A 1062 51.20 4.24 -51.37
N PHE A 1063 51.28 5.06 -52.45
CA PHE A 1063 50.17 5.32 -53.37
C PHE A 1063 50.40 4.81 -54.80
N GLY A 1064 51.59 4.28 -55.13
CA GLY A 1064 51.96 3.85 -56.50
C GLY A 1064 52.22 5.00 -57.50
N LEU A 1065 51.74 6.20 -57.20
CA LEU A 1065 51.91 7.44 -57.93
C LEU A 1065 51.97 8.61 -56.94
N ILE A 1066 52.25 9.83 -57.42
CA ILE A 1066 52.19 11.03 -56.58
C ILE A 1066 50.73 11.50 -56.50
N PRO A 1067 50.05 11.38 -55.35
CA PRO A 1067 48.63 11.73 -55.25
C PRO A 1067 48.42 13.25 -55.30
N ALA A 1068 47.29 13.69 -55.86
CA ALA A 1068 46.95 15.11 -55.99
C ALA A 1068 46.58 15.75 -54.64
N GLU A 1069 46.00 14.97 -53.74
CA GLU A 1069 45.59 15.34 -52.39
C GLU A 1069 46.05 14.26 -51.42
N ILE A 1070 46.47 14.64 -50.21
CA ILE A 1070 46.86 13.69 -49.16
C ILE A 1070 46.13 14.01 -47.87
N SER A 1071 45.40 13.03 -47.34
CA SER A 1071 44.83 13.10 -46.00
C SER A 1071 45.91 12.81 -44.96
N VAL A 1072 46.03 13.68 -43.96
CA VAL A 1072 46.98 13.52 -42.85
C VAL A 1072 46.31 13.70 -41.50
N ALA A 1073 46.85 13.04 -40.48
CA ALA A 1073 46.52 13.28 -39.08
C ALA A 1073 47.79 13.58 -38.28
N VAL A 1074 47.90 14.79 -37.74
CA VAL A 1074 49.05 15.25 -36.95
C VAL A 1074 48.74 15.11 -35.46
N TYR A 1075 49.65 14.49 -34.71
CA TYR A 1075 49.56 14.28 -33.26
C TYR A 1075 50.77 14.91 -32.58
N GLN A 1076 50.55 15.70 -31.54
CA GLN A 1076 51.61 16.01 -30.57
C GLN A 1076 51.72 14.86 -29.57
N LEU A 1077 52.93 14.47 -29.20
CA LEU A 1077 53.18 13.37 -28.28
C LEU A 1077 53.47 13.88 -26.86
N SER A 1078 53.03 13.10 -25.87
CA SER A 1078 53.43 13.23 -24.47
C SER A 1078 54.14 11.95 -24.04
N ALA A 1079 55.20 12.07 -23.25
CA ALA A 1079 55.86 10.91 -22.65
C ALA A 1079 54.97 10.19 -21.62
N GLU A 1080 53.99 10.88 -21.04
CA GLU A 1080 53.09 10.32 -20.03
C GLU A 1080 51.76 9.83 -20.61
N PHE A 1081 51.25 10.46 -21.68
CA PHE A 1081 49.96 10.13 -22.29
C PHE A 1081 50.08 9.36 -23.62
N GLY A 1082 51.17 9.54 -24.36
CA GLY A 1082 51.31 9.06 -25.74
C GLY A 1082 50.76 10.05 -26.77
N ARG A 1083 50.03 9.57 -27.78
CA ARG A 1083 49.44 10.42 -28.82
C ARG A 1083 48.37 11.35 -28.25
N GLY A 1084 48.49 12.65 -28.53
CA GLY A 1084 47.47 13.65 -28.22
C GLY A 1084 46.26 13.61 -29.15
N THR A 1085 45.45 14.66 -29.11
CA THR A 1085 44.29 14.77 -30.01
C THR A 1085 44.76 14.98 -31.46
N ALA A 1086 44.21 14.23 -32.40
CA ALA A 1086 44.58 14.34 -33.82
C ALA A 1086 44.12 15.67 -34.43
N ARG A 1087 44.96 16.28 -35.27
CA ARG A 1087 44.50 17.27 -36.27
C ARG A 1087 44.49 16.66 -37.66
N ARG A 1088 43.29 16.42 -38.19
CA ARG A 1088 43.10 15.96 -39.57
C ARG A 1088 43.11 17.13 -40.56
N ALA A 1089 43.74 16.94 -41.71
CA ALA A 1089 43.72 17.87 -42.83
C ALA A 1089 43.89 17.11 -44.16
N VAL A 1090 43.35 17.67 -45.24
CA VAL A 1090 43.63 17.23 -46.61
C VAL A 1090 44.54 18.30 -47.22
N LEU A 1091 45.71 17.89 -47.70
CA LEU A 1091 46.80 18.77 -48.16
C LEU A 1091 47.03 18.71 -49.66
#